data_AF-A0A2G6JK04-F1
#
_entry.id   AF-A0A2G6JK04-F1
#
_cell.length_a   1.000
_cell.length_b   1.000
_cell.length_c   1.000
_cell.angle_alpha   90.00
_cell.angle_beta   90.00
_cell.angle_gamma   90.00
#
_symmetry.space_group_name_H-M   'P 1'
#
loop_
_entity.id
_entity.type
_entity.pdbx_description
1 polymer ?
#
loop_
_entity_poly.entity_id
_entity_poly.type
_entity_poly.pdbx_seq_one_letter_code
_entity_poly.pdbx_strand_id
1 'polypeptide(L)'
;MRHACFVLALISLSPALPAQHEFALGELALERVEKAAPSAAGETVLLARPGGRIWFAGGELWAKQRFWFADLRFDGQHSGMLRLEFFAKGQKRPRISAKLGLLPGLPTRLVFPLSMLDGQTIFCPRRPRQLKGVVSGRRLLPSAIERVSLRLSEGVDAKARLRIERIGLSVEEPQPAPALATPIVDELGQWKARDWPGKTKDVKELLQRLRRARPSRPQSEQEGRSRYGGFRAVSFEASGWFRTAKREGRHWLVDPMGCGFFSVGPTCVAAPGSGPVAGMADLFDWLPPADDPLFGACSGQHRGMRSFSFGRANLIRAFGERWWSSWCDTTRAQLLELGCNTIGNWSDRRFIAVAKLPWVLPLGGFPSTRLRVYRDFPDVFAEEYAERSERYARQLKKHRDDPYLIGYFLRNEPNWAFGRHNLALEMLGAAKRSATRDELVRWLRERHGTPQALAEAWGIELASWDALASQAFDALPERGPAWDELWTFSELMVDRYLRLPSLALRKVDPHHLNLGIRYAWVSSELCYVAAGELFDVFSINSYRERPNAKSIAEITRRTGLPVMIGEFHHGATDRGLPSTGIRGVRDQRERGKAYRYYIEQGAALPSLVGAHHFQWNDQPITGRFDGENYNIGFVDVCLRPYAELAEAVKATHRQLLPVLLGKRAPSTERAVKVRPTCF
;
A
#
# COMPACT_ATOMS: atom_id res chain seq x y z
N MET A 1 -5.79 -46.37 -67.75
CA MET A 1 -5.89 -47.05 -66.43
C MET A 1 -4.56 -46.86 -65.70
N ARG A 2 -4.60 -46.38 -64.43
CA ARG A 2 -3.51 -46.36 -63.42
C ARG A 2 -2.31 -45.43 -63.73
N HIS A 3 -1.62 -44.73 -62.82
CA HIS A 3 -1.67 -44.38 -61.39
C HIS A 3 -0.66 -43.18 -61.25
N ALA A 4 -1.04 -42.05 -60.64
CA ALA A 4 -0.64 -41.59 -59.29
C ALA A 4 0.87 -41.27 -59.05
N CYS A 5 1.18 -39.99 -58.79
CA CYS A 5 2.07 -39.53 -57.71
C CYS A 5 2.02 -37.99 -57.61
N PHE A 6 1.23 -37.46 -56.67
CA PHE A 6 1.30 -36.06 -56.22
C PHE A 6 1.97 -36.03 -54.85
N VAL A 7 3.04 -35.25 -54.77
CA VAL A 7 3.83 -34.99 -53.55
C VAL A 7 3.00 -34.11 -52.61
N LEU A 8 2.68 -34.64 -51.42
CA LEU A 8 2.19 -33.84 -50.29
C LEU A 8 3.40 -33.15 -49.65
N ALA A 9 3.49 -31.83 -49.85
CA ALA A 9 4.45 -30.98 -49.17
C ALA A 9 4.13 -30.90 -47.68
N LEU A 10 5.16 -31.15 -46.87
CA LEU A 10 5.19 -31.02 -45.42
C LEU A 10 4.67 -29.66 -44.94
N ILE A 11 3.65 -29.69 -44.09
CA ILE A 11 3.31 -28.58 -43.19
C ILE A 11 4.52 -28.38 -42.28
N SER A 12 5.23 -27.27 -42.48
CA SER A 12 6.25 -26.76 -41.56
C SER A 12 5.59 -26.47 -40.21
N LEU A 13 5.71 -27.41 -39.27
CA LEU A 13 5.49 -27.14 -37.85
C LEU A 13 6.52 -26.11 -37.43
N SER A 14 6.09 -24.90 -37.06
CA SER A 14 6.98 -23.94 -36.41
C SER A 14 7.71 -24.64 -35.26
N PRO A 15 9.05 -24.49 -35.13
CA PRO A 15 9.79 -25.15 -34.06
C PRO A 15 9.16 -24.80 -32.72
N ALA A 16 8.96 -25.81 -31.87
CA ALA A 16 8.44 -25.61 -30.52
C ALA A 16 9.30 -24.56 -29.81
N LEU A 17 8.67 -23.46 -29.40
CA LEU A 17 9.37 -22.37 -28.73
C LEU A 17 9.96 -22.86 -27.39
N PRO A 18 11.15 -22.39 -27.01
CA PRO A 18 11.85 -22.93 -25.86
C PRO A 18 11.14 -22.57 -24.54
N ALA A 19 11.24 -23.46 -23.55
CA ALA A 19 10.70 -23.25 -22.20
C ALA A 19 11.30 -21.99 -21.52
N GLN A 20 12.50 -21.61 -21.93
CA GLN A 20 13.18 -20.39 -21.53
C GLN A 20 13.87 -19.77 -22.74
N HIS A 21 13.74 -18.45 -22.90
CA HIS A 21 14.40 -17.68 -23.95
C HIS A 21 15.17 -16.52 -23.32
N GLU A 22 16.46 -16.43 -23.61
CA GLU A 22 17.31 -15.33 -23.16
C GLU A 22 17.63 -14.39 -24.31
N PHE A 23 17.48 -13.09 -24.05
CA PHE A 23 17.77 -12.07 -25.04
C PHE A 23 19.28 -11.88 -25.17
N ALA A 24 19.79 -11.86 -26.40
CA ALA A 24 21.16 -11.47 -26.69
C ALA A 24 21.36 -9.99 -26.34
N LEU A 25 21.93 -9.70 -25.16
CA LEU A 25 22.06 -8.33 -24.65
C LEU A 25 22.85 -7.40 -25.60
N GLY A 26 23.74 -7.97 -26.41
CA GLY A 26 24.49 -7.26 -27.45
C GLY A 26 23.64 -6.74 -28.61
N GLU A 27 22.44 -7.26 -28.82
CA GLU A 27 21.58 -6.94 -29.97
C GLU A 27 20.38 -6.06 -29.61
N LEU A 28 20.19 -5.79 -28.31
CA LEU A 28 19.08 -4.96 -27.83
C LEU A 28 19.29 -3.48 -28.19
N ALA A 29 18.19 -2.77 -28.44
CA ALA A 29 18.24 -1.32 -28.62
C ALA A 29 18.36 -0.62 -27.26
N LEU A 30 19.37 0.26 -27.15
CA LEU A 30 19.84 0.85 -25.89
C LEU A 30 19.76 2.39 -25.94
N GLU A 31 19.29 3.01 -24.86
CA GLU A 31 19.33 4.45 -24.65
C GLU A 31 20.02 4.77 -23.32
N ARG A 32 21.16 5.48 -23.33
CA ARG A 32 21.94 5.80 -22.12
C ARG A 32 22.31 4.54 -21.30
N VAL A 33 22.59 3.44 -22.00
CA VAL A 33 23.07 2.17 -21.46
C VAL A 33 24.35 1.81 -22.22
N GLU A 34 25.38 1.43 -21.49
CA GLU A 34 26.70 1.08 -22.02
C GLU A 34 26.88 -0.44 -21.99
N LYS A 35 27.58 -1.01 -22.98
CA LYS A 35 28.06 -2.39 -22.94
C LYS A 35 29.40 -2.40 -22.20
N ALA A 36 29.51 -3.19 -21.14
CA ALA A 36 30.76 -3.36 -20.40
C ALA A 36 31.54 -4.56 -20.92
N ALA A 37 32.83 -4.63 -20.54
CA ALA A 37 33.67 -5.80 -20.78
C ALA A 37 32.97 -7.09 -20.31
N PRO A 38 33.17 -8.21 -21.01
CA PRO A 38 32.46 -9.44 -20.73
C PRO A 38 32.63 -9.88 -19.27
N SER A 39 31.63 -10.58 -18.73
CA SER A 39 31.72 -11.20 -17.41
C SER A 39 32.91 -12.18 -17.36
N ALA A 40 33.26 -12.68 -16.17
CA ALA A 40 34.26 -13.76 -16.05
C ALA A 40 33.93 -15.01 -16.91
N ALA A 41 32.68 -15.13 -17.36
CA ALA A 41 32.19 -16.19 -18.24
C ALA A 41 32.12 -15.78 -19.74
N GLY A 42 32.59 -14.59 -20.13
CA GLY A 42 32.58 -14.15 -21.54
C GLY A 42 31.29 -13.46 -22.00
N GLU A 43 30.30 -13.29 -21.13
CA GLU A 43 28.97 -12.79 -21.51
C GLU A 43 28.90 -11.25 -21.52
N THR A 44 28.15 -10.67 -22.46
CA THR A 44 27.92 -9.21 -22.53
C THR A 44 27.16 -8.72 -21.30
N VAL A 45 27.66 -7.66 -20.66
CA VAL A 45 27.00 -7.03 -19.52
C VAL A 45 26.54 -5.62 -19.90
N LEU A 46 25.34 -5.24 -19.49
CA LEU A 46 24.83 -3.88 -19.67
C LEU A 46 24.96 -3.06 -18.38
N LEU A 47 25.39 -1.81 -18.52
CA LEU A 47 25.47 -0.82 -17.46
C LEU A 47 24.53 0.34 -17.76
N ALA A 48 23.39 0.39 -17.07
CA ALA A 48 22.44 1.49 -17.22
C ALA A 48 22.68 2.58 -16.16
N ARG A 49 22.71 3.84 -16.60
CA ARG A 49 22.68 5.02 -15.72
C ARG A 49 21.23 5.42 -15.42
N PRO A 50 20.95 6.25 -14.39
CA PRO A 50 19.59 6.71 -14.13
C PRO A 50 18.96 7.36 -15.36
N GLY A 51 17.77 6.90 -15.73
CA GLY A 51 17.07 7.26 -16.96
C GLY A 51 17.33 6.35 -18.16
N GLY A 52 18.37 5.51 -18.09
CA GLY A 52 18.73 4.56 -19.16
C GLY A 52 17.66 3.50 -19.40
N ARG A 53 17.51 3.13 -20.67
CA ARG A 53 16.41 2.30 -21.17
C ARG A 53 16.92 1.22 -22.13
N ILE A 54 16.30 0.05 -22.03
CA ILE A 54 16.49 -1.10 -22.91
C ILE A 54 15.15 -1.43 -23.55
N TRP A 55 15.13 -1.66 -24.85
CA TRP A 55 13.93 -2.00 -25.61
C TRP A 55 13.92 -3.45 -26.06
N PHE A 56 12.72 -4.04 -26.06
CA PHE A 56 12.46 -5.38 -26.57
C PHE A 56 11.32 -5.30 -27.60
N ALA A 57 11.46 -6.07 -28.68
CA ALA A 57 10.35 -6.29 -29.61
C ALA A 57 9.26 -7.13 -28.93
N GLY A 58 8.01 -6.84 -29.24
CA GLY A 58 6.86 -7.68 -28.89
C GLY A 58 6.75 -8.91 -29.79
N GLY A 59 5.55 -9.50 -29.85
CA GLY A 59 5.24 -10.62 -30.74
C GLY A 59 4.93 -11.94 -30.02
N GLU A 60 4.82 -13.03 -30.81
CA GLU A 60 4.33 -14.33 -30.33
C GLU A 60 5.08 -14.91 -29.14
N LEU A 61 6.38 -14.63 -29.03
CA LEU A 61 7.18 -15.11 -27.92
C LEU A 61 6.59 -14.69 -26.57
N TRP A 62 6.15 -13.44 -26.43
CA TRP A 62 5.53 -12.97 -25.19
C TRP A 62 4.21 -13.67 -24.88
N ALA A 63 3.48 -14.09 -25.91
CA ALA A 63 2.18 -14.77 -25.76
C ALA A 63 2.30 -16.21 -25.26
N LYS A 64 3.45 -16.86 -25.46
CA LYS A 64 3.68 -18.26 -25.06
C LYS A 64 4.49 -18.39 -23.77
N GLN A 65 4.82 -17.28 -23.12
CA GLN A 65 5.65 -17.24 -21.92
C GLN A 65 4.81 -16.78 -20.72
N ARG A 66 5.28 -17.08 -19.50
CA ARG A 66 4.56 -16.78 -18.26
C ARG A 66 5.28 -15.76 -17.38
N PHE A 67 6.60 -15.66 -17.51
CA PHE A 67 7.42 -14.78 -16.69
C PHE A 67 8.45 -14.05 -17.55
N TRP A 68 8.66 -12.78 -17.23
CA TRP A 68 9.86 -12.03 -17.60
C TRP A 68 10.81 -12.03 -16.41
N PHE A 69 12.12 -12.14 -16.66
CA PHE A 69 13.13 -12.07 -15.62
C PHE A 69 14.39 -11.31 -16.03
N ALA A 70 15.12 -10.84 -15.02
CA ALA A 70 16.42 -10.23 -15.20
C ALA A 70 17.34 -10.49 -14.00
N ASP A 71 18.61 -10.83 -14.29
CA ASP A 71 19.68 -10.91 -13.29
C ASP A 71 20.42 -9.60 -13.24
N LEU A 72 20.39 -8.97 -12.07
CA LEU A 72 20.80 -7.60 -11.92
C LEU A 72 21.40 -7.29 -10.55
N ARG A 73 22.21 -6.23 -10.53
CA ARG A 73 22.75 -5.62 -9.32
C ARG A 73 22.66 -4.10 -9.46
N PHE A 74 22.08 -3.46 -8.45
CA PHE A 74 21.95 -2.01 -8.41
C PHE A 74 23.00 -1.41 -7.48
N ASP A 75 24.01 -0.77 -8.06
CA ASP A 75 25.10 -0.11 -7.35
C ASP A 75 24.74 1.36 -7.11
N GLY A 76 23.93 1.58 -6.07
CA GLY A 76 23.57 2.90 -5.55
C GLY A 76 23.78 3.00 -4.04
N GLN A 77 23.46 4.16 -3.47
CA GLN A 77 23.46 4.40 -2.01
C GLN A 77 22.06 4.22 -1.40
N HIS A 78 21.02 4.37 -2.22
CA HIS A 78 19.61 4.33 -1.85
C HIS A 78 18.84 3.31 -2.70
N SER A 79 17.68 2.84 -2.26
CA SER A 79 16.90 1.84 -3.01
C SER A 79 16.63 2.28 -4.45
N GLY A 80 16.88 1.37 -5.38
CA GLY A 80 16.70 1.57 -6.82
C GLY A 80 15.27 1.26 -7.26
N MET A 81 14.86 1.80 -8.41
CA MET A 81 13.52 1.57 -8.96
C MET A 81 13.58 1.33 -10.47
N LEU A 82 13.13 0.16 -10.89
CA LEU A 82 12.98 -0.19 -12.30
C LEU A 82 11.55 0.05 -12.77
N ARG A 83 11.42 0.42 -14.04
CA ARG A 83 10.14 0.45 -14.75
C ARG A 83 10.17 -0.56 -15.88
N LEU A 84 9.24 -1.50 -15.84
CA LEU A 84 8.95 -2.41 -16.95
C LEU A 84 7.65 -1.93 -17.61
N GLU A 85 7.75 -1.41 -18.82
CA GLU A 85 6.67 -0.71 -19.51
C GLU A 85 6.29 -1.46 -20.79
N PHE A 86 5.00 -1.75 -20.97
CA PHE A 86 4.48 -2.52 -22.09
C PHE A 86 3.57 -1.64 -22.95
N PHE A 87 3.78 -1.67 -24.26
CA PHE A 87 3.09 -0.83 -25.22
C PHE A 87 2.23 -1.70 -26.14
N ALA A 88 0.96 -1.31 -26.31
CA ALA A 88 0.09 -1.90 -27.31
C ALA A 88 0.37 -1.29 -28.69
N LYS A 89 -0.03 -1.98 -29.76
CA LYS A 89 0.15 -1.54 -31.15
C LYS A 89 -0.25 -0.07 -31.37
N GLY A 90 0.66 0.73 -31.89
CA GLY A 90 0.46 2.15 -32.22
C GLY A 90 0.44 3.10 -31.02
N GLN A 91 0.67 2.62 -29.79
CA GLN A 91 0.62 3.46 -28.60
C GLN A 91 1.97 4.14 -28.27
N LYS A 92 1.91 5.47 -28.08
CA LYS A 92 3.06 6.27 -27.63
C LYS A 92 3.32 6.16 -26.13
N ARG A 93 2.28 5.91 -25.34
CA ARG A 93 2.34 5.72 -23.88
C ARG A 93 2.18 4.25 -23.54
N PRO A 94 2.78 3.75 -22.45
CA PRO A 94 2.60 2.37 -22.06
C PRO A 94 1.13 2.11 -21.69
N ARG A 95 0.60 0.98 -22.17
CA ARG A 95 -0.74 0.51 -21.79
C ARG A 95 -0.74 0.05 -20.35
N ILE A 96 0.35 -0.61 -19.93
CA ILE A 96 0.59 -1.06 -18.57
C ILE A 96 2.06 -0.90 -18.20
N SER A 97 2.32 -0.60 -16.93
CA SER A 97 3.67 -0.39 -16.41
C SER A 97 3.80 -0.96 -15.01
N ALA A 98 4.90 -1.67 -14.77
CA ALA A 98 5.30 -2.14 -13.45
C ALA A 98 6.47 -1.29 -12.93
N LYS A 99 6.40 -0.91 -11.66
CA LYS A 99 7.50 -0.33 -10.89
C LYS A 99 8.02 -1.40 -9.95
N LEU A 100 9.30 -1.71 -9.99
CA LEU A 100 9.93 -2.81 -9.27
C LEU A 100 11.12 -2.29 -8.45
N GLY A 101 11.05 -2.42 -7.12
CA GLY A 101 12.08 -1.95 -6.20
C GLY A 101 13.31 -2.85 -6.12
N LEU A 102 14.48 -2.25 -5.87
CA LEU A 102 15.77 -2.92 -5.73
C LEU A 102 16.49 -2.49 -4.45
N LEU A 103 17.09 -3.45 -3.74
CA LEU A 103 17.97 -3.15 -2.61
C LEU A 103 19.39 -2.83 -3.11
N PRO A 104 20.05 -1.78 -2.60
CA PRO A 104 21.39 -1.41 -3.07
C PRO A 104 22.43 -2.50 -2.81
N GLY A 105 23.28 -2.75 -3.81
CA GLY A 105 24.38 -3.71 -3.75
C GLY A 105 23.96 -5.18 -3.71
N LEU A 106 22.67 -5.50 -3.78
CA LEU A 106 22.16 -6.87 -3.68
C LEU A 106 21.97 -7.51 -5.07
N PRO A 107 22.75 -8.55 -5.44
CA PRO A 107 22.45 -9.39 -6.59
C PRO A 107 21.04 -9.99 -6.48
N THR A 108 20.21 -9.68 -7.48
CA THR A 108 18.79 -10.00 -7.47
C THR A 108 18.39 -10.57 -8.82
N ARG A 109 17.75 -11.74 -8.81
CA ARG A 109 16.94 -12.19 -9.94
C ARG A 109 15.54 -11.61 -9.81
N LEU A 110 15.25 -10.60 -10.60
CA LEU A 110 13.94 -9.98 -10.66
C LEU A 110 13.01 -10.81 -11.54
N VAL A 111 11.80 -11.09 -11.06
CA VAL A 111 10.82 -11.89 -11.80
C VAL A 111 9.48 -11.17 -11.81
N PHE A 112 8.96 -10.95 -13.02
CA PHE A 112 7.67 -10.34 -13.29
C PHE A 112 6.73 -11.35 -13.98
N PRO A 113 5.62 -11.76 -13.33
CA PRO A 113 4.62 -12.61 -13.97
C PRO A 113 3.86 -11.85 -15.05
N LEU A 114 3.81 -12.37 -16.27
CA LEU A 114 3.05 -11.78 -17.37
C LEU A 114 1.53 -11.86 -17.14
N SER A 115 1.06 -12.70 -16.22
CA SER A 115 -0.33 -12.68 -15.76
C SER A 115 -0.75 -11.33 -15.16
N MET A 116 0.20 -10.53 -14.65
CA MET A 116 -0.08 -9.17 -14.16
C MET A 116 -0.57 -8.21 -15.25
N LEU A 117 -0.41 -8.56 -16.53
CA LEU A 117 -0.87 -7.76 -17.68
C LEU A 117 -2.40 -7.73 -17.82
N ASP A 118 -3.12 -8.61 -17.11
CA ASP A 118 -4.58 -8.65 -17.11
C ASP A 118 -5.25 -7.45 -16.37
N GLY A 119 -4.46 -6.70 -15.59
CA GLY A 119 -4.91 -5.53 -14.81
C GLY A 119 -5.74 -5.85 -13.56
N GLN A 120 -5.88 -7.13 -13.20
CA GLN A 120 -6.69 -7.60 -12.07
C GLN A 120 -5.99 -7.45 -10.72
N THR A 121 -4.68 -7.22 -10.69
CA THR A 121 -3.97 -6.94 -9.45
C THR A 121 -2.99 -5.78 -9.65
N ILE A 122 -2.78 -5.01 -8.57
CA ILE A 122 -1.87 -3.85 -8.59
C ILE A 122 -0.57 -4.12 -7.84
N PHE A 123 -0.49 -5.18 -7.04
CA PHE A 123 0.68 -5.53 -6.24
C PHE A 123 1.31 -6.80 -6.78
N CYS A 124 2.58 -6.73 -7.15
CA CYS A 124 3.32 -7.90 -7.60
C CYS A 124 3.48 -8.91 -6.44
N PRO A 125 3.53 -10.22 -6.74
CA PRO A 125 3.90 -11.22 -5.75
C PRO A 125 5.30 -10.96 -5.18
N ARG A 126 5.46 -11.15 -3.87
CA ARG A 126 6.76 -11.07 -3.20
C ARG A 126 7.58 -12.32 -3.52
N ARG A 127 8.83 -12.13 -3.94
CA ARG A 127 9.83 -13.19 -4.18
C ARG A 127 11.13 -12.85 -3.47
N PRO A 128 11.95 -13.82 -3.03
CA PRO A 128 13.23 -13.55 -2.37
C PRO A 128 14.05 -12.45 -3.05
N ARG A 129 14.64 -11.56 -2.24
CA ARG A 129 15.47 -10.41 -2.64
C ARG A 129 14.80 -9.30 -3.47
N GLN A 130 13.65 -9.55 -4.09
CA GLN A 130 12.86 -8.53 -4.78
C GLN A 130 12.08 -7.67 -3.78
N LEU A 131 12.30 -6.34 -3.80
CA LEU A 131 11.49 -5.38 -3.04
C LEU A 131 10.13 -5.19 -3.72
N LYS A 132 9.33 -4.24 -3.22
CA LYS A 132 7.93 -4.13 -3.62
C LYS A 132 7.78 -3.78 -5.10
N GLY A 133 6.84 -4.48 -5.73
CA GLY A 133 6.42 -4.26 -7.10
C GLY A 133 4.99 -3.76 -7.17
N VAL A 134 4.74 -2.73 -7.97
CA VAL A 134 3.38 -2.21 -8.22
C VAL A 134 3.11 -2.05 -9.72
N VAL A 135 1.90 -2.42 -10.14
CA VAL A 135 1.45 -2.37 -11.53
C VAL A 135 0.36 -1.30 -11.67
N SER A 136 0.43 -0.56 -12.77
CA SER A 136 -0.54 0.48 -13.12
C SER A 136 -0.81 0.46 -14.61
N GLY A 137 -2.01 0.86 -15.01
CA GLY A 137 -2.46 0.85 -16.40
C GLY A 137 -3.74 0.05 -16.56
N ARG A 138 -4.01 -0.36 -17.80
CA ARG A 138 -5.16 -1.18 -18.18
C ARG A 138 -4.69 -2.50 -18.78
N ARG A 139 -5.62 -3.45 -18.89
CA ARG A 139 -5.37 -4.77 -19.47
C ARG A 139 -4.62 -4.66 -20.80
N LEU A 140 -3.65 -5.56 -20.98
CA LEU A 140 -2.94 -5.78 -22.22
C LEU A 140 -2.77 -7.29 -22.43
N LEU A 141 -3.34 -7.82 -23.52
CA LEU A 141 -3.06 -9.20 -23.90
C LEU A 141 -1.58 -9.33 -24.29
N PRO A 142 -0.86 -10.37 -23.85
CA PRO A 142 0.54 -10.58 -24.25
C PRO A 142 0.76 -10.60 -25.77
N SER A 143 -0.18 -11.16 -26.53
CA SER A 143 -0.13 -11.16 -28.01
C SER A 143 -0.28 -9.77 -28.65
N ALA A 144 -0.82 -8.80 -27.91
CA ALA A 144 -0.99 -7.42 -28.36
C ALA A 144 0.18 -6.50 -27.96
N ILE A 145 1.23 -7.06 -27.32
CA ILE A 145 2.46 -6.33 -27.02
C ILE A 145 3.19 -6.04 -28.34
N GLU A 146 3.38 -4.75 -28.64
CA GLU A 146 4.20 -4.30 -29.77
C GLU A 146 5.66 -4.13 -29.36
N ARG A 147 5.89 -3.57 -28.17
CA ARG A 147 7.22 -3.34 -27.61
C ARG A 147 7.18 -3.28 -26.09
N VAL A 148 8.31 -3.60 -25.48
CA VAL A 148 8.52 -3.51 -24.03
C VAL A 148 9.77 -2.67 -23.78
N SER A 149 9.79 -1.94 -22.66
CA SER A 149 11.03 -1.32 -22.19
C SER A 149 11.30 -1.57 -20.73
N LEU A 150 12.56 -1.84 -20.41
CA LEU A 150 13.11 -1.79 -19.06
C LEU A 150 13.85 -0.47 -18.88
N ARG A 151 13.50 0.31 -17.84
CA ARG A 151 14.12 1.60 -17.54
C ARG A 151 14.55 1.68 -16.09
N LEU A 152 15.80 2.10 -15.84
CA LEU A 152 16.20 2.55 -14.51
C LEU A 152 15.62 3.94 -14.26
N SER A 153 14.76 4.08 -13.24
CA SER A 153 14.18 5.38 -12.90
C SER A 153 15.25 6.36 -12.44
N GLU A 154 15.03 7.64 -12.72
CA GLU A 154 15.85 8.69 -12.12
C GLU A 154 15.59 8.75 -10.61
N GLY A 155 16.64 8.62 -9.80
CA GLY A 155 16.58 8.63 -8.34
C GLY A 155 17.40 9.77 -7.71
N VAL A 156 17.65 9.65 -6.41
CA VAL A 156 18.55 10.54 -5.65
C VAL A 156 20.01 10.31 -6.07
N ASP A 157 20.35 9.09 -6.48
CA ASP A 157 21.71 8.70 -6.82
C ASP A 157 22.02 8.94 -8.30
N ALA A 158 22.44 10.16 -8.65
CA ALA A 158 22.83 10.49 -10.02
C ALA A 158 24.00 9.62 -10.56
N LYS A 159 24.83 9.09 -9.66
CA LYS A 159 25.98 8.23 -9.98
C LYS A 159 25.67 6.73 -9.93
N ALA A 160 24.44 6.32 -9.59
CA ALA A 160 24.11 4.91 -9.52
C ALA A 160 24.30 4.18 -10.86
N ARG A 161 24.54 2.88 -10.79
CA ARG A 161 24.61 2.00 -11.97
C ARG A 161 23.75 0.77 -11.75
N LEU A 162 23.02 0.38 -12.77
CA LEU A 162 22.37 -0.92 -12.81
C LEU A 162 23.20 -1.81 -13.74
N ARG A 163 23.80 -2.84 -13.14
CA ARG A 163 24.46 -3.91 -13.87
C ARG A 163 23.42 -4.98 -14.20
N ILE A 164 23.35 -5.37 -15.46
CA ILE A 164 22.42 -6.38 -15.97
C ILE A 164 23.24 -7.45 -16.67
N GLU A 165 23.07 -8.68 -16.23
CA GLU A 165 23.83 -9.83 -16.72
C GLU A 165 22.98 -10.71 -17.63
N ARG A 166 21.70 -10.89 -17.30
CA ARG A 166 20.76 -11.69 -18.10
C ARG A 166 19.38 -11.07 -18.11
N ILE A 167 18.68 -11.17 -19.24
CA ILE A 167 17.26 -10.86 -19.35
C ILE A 167 16.61 -11.94 -20.20
N GLY A 168 15.44 -12.42 -19.80
CA GLY A 168 14.74 -13.45 -20.56
C GLY A 168 13.25 -13.56 -20.27
N LEU A 169 12.65 -14.51 -20.98
CA LEU A 169 11.29 -14.97 -20.81
C LEU A 169 11.31 -16.46 -20.46
N SER A 170 10.31 -16.91 -19.70
CA SER A 170 10.20 -18.31 -19.28
C SER A 170 8.75 -18.73 -19.06
N VAL A 171 8.48 -20.01 -19.31
CA VAL A 171 7.20 -20.67 -19.03
C VAL A 171 7.13 -21.07 -17.55
N GLU A 172 8.26 -21.54 -17.00
CA GLU A 172 8.39 -21.88 -15.60
C GLU A 172 8.87 -20.67 -14.79
N GLU A 173 8.57 -20.67 -13.48
CA GLU A 173 9.04 -19.60 -12.61
C GLU A 173 10.55 -19.71 -12.41
N PRO A 174 11.35 -18.66 -12.74
CA PRO A 174 12.79 -18.72 -12.60
C PRO A 174 13.24 -18.95 -11.15
N GLN A 175 14.21 -19.84 -10.98
CA GLN A 175 14.80 -20.13 -9.67
C GLN A 175 15.48 -18.90 -9.06
N PRO A 176 15.41 -18.68 -7.73
CA PRO A 176 16.05 -17.54 -7.08
C PRO A 176 17.55 -17.41 -7.37
N ALA A 177 18.09 -16.21 -7.15
CA ALA A 177 19.53 -15.98 -7.27
C ALA A 177 20.33 -16.84 -6.27
N PRO A 178 21.58 -17.25 -6.61
CA PRO A 178 22.44 -18.03 -5.72
C PRO A 178 22.66 -17.34 -4.36
N ALA A 179 22.95 -18.14 -3.32
CA ALA A 179 23.25 -17.66 -1.98
C ALA A 179 24.44 -16.68 -1.97
N LEU A 180 24.38 -15.65 -1.12
CA LEU A 180 25.51 -14.74 -0.90
C LEU A 180 26.56 -15.37 0.00
N ALA A 181 27.82 -15.06 -0.26
CA ALA A 181 28.92 -15.41 0.64
C ALA A 181 28.95 -14.53 1.90
N THR A 182 28.53 -13.26 1.78
CA THR A 182 28.57 -12.28 2.87
C THR A 182 27.16 -11.76 3.16
N PRO A 183 26.63 -11.97 4.38
CA PRO A 183 25.33 -11.42 4.78
C PRO A 183 25.34 -9.88 4.85
N ILE A 184 24.17 -9.29 4.65
CA ILE A 184 23.98 -7.82 4.60
C ILE A 184 23.23 -7.25 5.82
N VAL A 185 22.67 -8.11 6.67
CA VAL A 185 21.94 -7.74 7.88
C VAL A 185 22.66 -8.30 9.11
N ASP A 186 22.91 -7.45 10.10
CA ASP A 186 23.56 -7.84 11.36
C ASP A 186 22.60 -8.58 12.31
N GLU A 187 23.13 -9.06 13.44
CA GLU A 187 22.35 -9.80 14.45
C GLU A 187 21.22 -8.98 15.10
N LEU A 188 21.27 -7.65 15.00
CA LEU A 188 20.25 -6.73 15.52
C LEU A 188 19.19 -6.36 14.48
N GLY A 189 19.35 -6.83 13.23
CA GLY A 189 18.45 -6.52 12.12
C GLY A 189 18.80 -5.24 11.37
N GLN A 190 19.99 -4.66 11.60
CA GLN A 190 20.44 -3.43 10.95
C GLN A 190 21.25 -3.71 9.69
N TRP A 191 21.29 -2.74 8.77
CA TRP A 191 22.05 -2.85 7.53
C TRP A 191 23.56 -2.77 7.78
N LYS A 192 24.32 -3.74 7.25
CA LYS A 192 25.79 -3.80 7.42
C LYS A 192 26.55 -2.89 6.46
N ALA A 193 25.99 -2.59 5.29
CA ALA A 193 26.71 -1.87 4.25
C ALA A 193 26.94 -0.37 4.54
N ARG A 194 26.46 0.13 5.69
CA ARG A 194 26.57 1.54 6.04
C ARG A 194 26.69 1.74 7.56
N ASP A 195 27.35 2.82 7.95
CA ASP A 195 27.30 3.38 9.30
C ASP A 195 26.53 4.72 9.33
N TRP A 196 25.93 5.07 10.46
CA TRP A 196 25.12 6.29 10.61
C TRP A 196 25.06 6.79 12.05
N PRO A 197 24.76 8.09 12.26
CA PRO A 197 24.53 8.64 13.59
C PRO A 197 23.41 7.88 14.33
N GLY A 198 23.76 7.28 15.47
CA GLY A 198 22.84 6.54 16.32
C GLY A 198 22.68 5.05 16.00
N LYS A 199 23.47 4.48 15.08
CA LYS A 199 23.55 3.02 14.89
C LYS A 199 23.91 2.33 16.21
N THR A 200 23.18 1.28 16.56
CA THR A 200 23.48 0.49 17.77
C THR A 200 24.64 -0.44 17.44
N LYS A 201 25.76 -0.34 18.16
CA LYS A 201 27.02 -1.00 17.82
C LYS A 201 26.97 -2.51 18.02
N ASP A 202 26.38 -2.94 19.11
CA ASP A 202 26.36 -4.34 19.53
C ASP A 202 25.17 -4.62 20.48
N VAL A 203 25.00 -5.89 20.84
CA VAL A 203 23.99 -6.32 21.81
C VAL A 203 24.20 -5.62 23.17
N LYS A 204 25.44 -5.37 23.60
CA LYS A 204 25.71 -4.75 24.92
C LYS A 204 25.12 -3.32 24.99
N GLU A 205 25.34 -2.50 23.96
CA GLU A 205 24.75 -1.16 23.85
C GLU A 205 23.21 -1.24 23.80
N LEU A 206 22.66 -2.18 23.03
CA LEU A 206 21.21 -2.41 22.94
C LEU A 206 20.61 -2.65 24.33
N LEU A 207 21.17 -3.61 25.08
CA LEU A 207 20.69 -3.99 26.41
C LEU A 207 20.79 -2.81 27.38
N GLN A 208 21.92 -2.10 27.38
CA GLN A 208 22.15 -0.95 28.25
C GLN A 208 21.12 0.16 28.00
N ARG A 209 20.81 0.46 26.73
CA ARG A 209 19.82 1.49 26.38
C ARG A 209 18.41 1.07 26.74
N LEU A 210 17.98 -0.13 26.35
CA LEU A 210 16.61 -0.60 26.59
C LEU A 210 16.30 -0.72 28.09
N ARG A 211 17.24 -1.22 28.90
CA ARG A 211 17.05 -1.36 30.35
C ARG A 211 17.09 -0.03 31.11
N ARG A 212 17.67 1.04 30.53
CA ARG A 212 17.69 2.39 31.11
C ARG A 212 16.45 3.21 30.79
N ALA A 213 15.67 2.83 29.77
CA ALA A 213 14.44 3.52 29.44
C ALA A 213 13.48 3.43 30.65
N ARG A 214 13.23 4.57 31.31
CA ARG A 214 12.34 4.64 32.47
C ARG A 214 10.88 4.68 31.99
N PRO A 215 9.94 4.01 32.69
CA PRO A 215 8.52 4.18 32.42
C PRO A 215 8.06 5.63 32.70
N SER A 216 7.06 6.11 31.97
CA SER A 216 6.53 7.48 32.12
C SER A 216 5.77 7.69 33.42
N ARG A 217 5.77 8.96 33.86
CA ARG A 217 4.82 9.52 34.83
C ARG A 217 3.36 9.31 34.39
N PRO A 218 2.39 9.24 35.33
CA PRO A 218 0.97 9.07 35.01
C PRO A 218 0.40 10.18 34.12
N GLN A 219 -0.65 9.84 33.38
CA GLN A 219 -1.39 10.66 32.41
C GLN A 219 -2.08 11.89 33.02
N SER A 220 -2.05 12.04 34.35
CA SER A 220 -2.98 12.83 35.14
C SER A 220 -2.80 14.34 35.05
N GLU A 221 -2.33 14.88 33.92
CA GLU A 221 -2.69 16.20 33.38
C GLU A 221 -1.65 16.62 32.33
N GLN A 222 -1.86 16.24 31.07
CA GLN A 222 -1.59 17.25 30.04
C GLN A 222 -2.62 18.35 30.28
N GLU A 223 -2.22 19.44 30.94
CA GLU A 223 -3.09 20.54 31.33
C GLU A 223 -4.10 20.87 30.20
N GLY A 224 -5.38 20.93 30.55
CA GLY A 224 -6.44 21.23 29.59
C GLY A 224 -6.91 20.06 28.70
N ARG A 225 -6.48 18.81 28.95
CA ARG A 225 -7.01 17.60 28.27
C ARG A 225 -8.01 16.81 29.12
N SER A 226 -8.98 16.16 28.48
CA SER A 226 -9.86 15.17 29.11
C SER A 226 -9.14 13.82 29.30
N ARG A 227 -9.78 12.85 29.97
CA ARG A 227 -9.27 11.47 30.07
C ARG A 227 -9.15 10.77 28.71
N TYR A 228 -9.88 11.26 27.71
CA TYR A 228 -9.85 10.79 26.32
C TYR A 228 -8.96 11.68 25.44
N GLY A 229 -8.21 12.64 25.98
CA GLY A 229 -7.32 13.50 25.19
C GLY A 229 -8.00 14.59 24.38
N GLY A 230 -9.31 14.84 24.57
CA GLY A 230 -10.01 16.01 24.03
C GLY A 230 -9.61 17.30 24.73
N PHE A 231 -9.79 18.43 24.06
CA PHE A 231 -9.45 19.76 24.56
C PHE A 231 -10.59 20.31 25.44
N ARG A 232 -10.36 20.46 26.75
CA ARG A 232 -11.37 20.96 27.70
C ARG A 232 -11.85 22.39 27.39
N ALA A 233 -11.01 23.19 26.75
CA ALA A 233 -11.34 24.54 26.30
C ALA A 233 -12.40 24.57 25.17
N VAL A 234 -12.73 23.41 24.58
CA VAL A 234 -13.73 23.27 23.52
C VAL A 234 -14.78 22.28 24.03
N SER A 235 -15.91 22.78 24.53
CA SER A 235 -16.96 21.94 25.12
C SER A 235 -18.19 21.82 24.22
N PHE A 236 -18.81 20.64 24.26
CA PHE A 236 -20.07 20.22 23.65
C PHE A 236 -20.82 19.33 24.66
N GLU A 237 -22.06 18.94 24.34
CA GLU A 237 -22.78 17.94 25.13
C GLU A 237 -22.05 16.58 25.16
N ALA A 238 -21.92 16.01 26.35
CA ALA A 238 -21.30 14.71 26.59
C ALA A 238 -22.29 13.58 26.29
N SER A 239 -22.01 12.77 25.27
CA SER A 239 -22.86 11.64 24.87
C SER A 239 -22.41 10.29 25.41
N GLY A 240 -21.25 10.23 26.08
CA GLY A 240 -20.60 8.97 26.47
C GLY A 240 -19.88 8.24 25.32
N TRP A 241 -19.93 8.79 24.10
CA TRP A 241 -19.32 8.21 22.89
C TRP A 241 -18.59 9.24 22.06
N PHE A 242 -17.64 8.80 21.24
CA PHE A 242 -17.09 9.66 20.20
C PHE A 242 -18.17 9.98 19.16
N ARG A 243 -18.27 11.24 18.77
CA ARG A 243 -19.21 11.70 17.72
C ARG A 243 -18.61 12.82 16.89
N THR A 244 -19.30 13.20 15.81
CA THR A 244 -18.97 14.42 15.06
C THR A 244 -19.83 15.59 15.54
N ALA A 245 -19.30 16.81 15.42
CA ALA A 245 -20.03 18.04 15.64
C ALA A 245 -19.50 19.14 14.72
N LYS A 246 -20.30 20.18 14.48
CA LYS A 246 -19.87 21.38 13.77
C LYS A 246 -20.14 22.61 14.62
N ARG A 247 -19.15 23.49 14.78
CA ARG A 247 -19.26 24.78 15.47
C ARG A 247 -18.46 25.83 14.71
N GLU A 248 -19.08 26.99 14.47
CA GLU A 248 -18.42 28.13 13.80
C GLU A 248 -17.74 27.73 12.47
N GLY A 249 -18.42 26.91 11.67
CA GLY A 249 -17.91 26.45 10.38
C GLY A 249 -16.86 25.33 10.45
N ARG A 250 -16.33 24.98 11.63
CA ARG A 250 -15.38 23.87 11.84
C ARG A 250 -16.06 22.59 12.28
N HIS A 251 -15.68 21.48 11.66
CA HIS A 251 -15.99 20.15 12.14
C HIS A 251 -15.01 19.72 13.24
N TRP A 252 -15.55 19.00 14.21
CA TRP A 252 -14.85 18.42 15.35
C TRP A 252 -15.22 16.94 15.45
N LEU A 253 -14.26 16.12 15.87
CA LEU A 253 -14.64 14.97 16.71
C LEU A 253 -14.95 15.51 18.11
N VAL A 254 -15.85 14.86 18.82
CA VAL A 254 -16.17 15.17 20.21
C VAL A 254 -15.94 13.89 20.99
N ASP A 255 -15.18 13.97 22.07
CA ASP A 255 -14.92 12.82 22.93
C ASP A 255 -16.13 12.50 23.85
N PRO A 256 -16.14 11.34 24.52
CA PRO A 256 -17.24 10.96 25.40
C PRO A 256 -17.60 11.94 26.52
N MET A 257 -16.67 12.82 26.91
CA MET A 257 -16.89 13.86 27.93
C MET A 257 -17.34 15.19 27.32
N GLY A 258 -17.65 15.24 26.02
CA GLY A 258 -18.06 16.45 25.34
C GLY A 258 -16.90 17.38 24.99
N CYS A 259 -15.64 16.96 25.10
CA CYS A 259 -14.51 17.81 24.73
C CYS A 259 -14.19 17.69 23.23
N GLY A 260 -13.95 18.81 22.56
CA GLY A 260 -13.53 18.85 21.17
C GLY A 260 -12.22 18.08 20.97
N PHE A 261 -12.14 17.31 19.90
CA PHE A 261 -11.10 16.32 19.66
C PHE A 261 -10.58 16.43 18.23
N PHE A 262 -9.26 16.36 18.09
CA PHE A 262 -8.57 16.22 16.80
C PHE A 262 -7.66 15.01 16.92
N SER A 263 -7.89 13.99 16.09
CA SER A 263 -7.27 12.67 16.25
C SER A 263 -5.86 12.65 15.66
N VAL A 264 -4.85 12.48 16.50
CA VAL A 264 -3.43 12.42 16.09
C VAL A 264 -2.67 11.31 16.80
N GLY A 265 -1.88 10.59 16.02
CA GLY A 265 -0.99 9.56 16.51
C GLY A 265 -0.49 8.65 15.39
N PRO A 266 0.41 7.72 15.70
CA PRO A 266 0.94 6.77 14.74
C PRO A 266 -0.02 5.61 14.49
N THR A 267 -0.01 5.09 13.26
CA THR A 267 -0.55 3.76 12.94
C THR A 267 0.46 2.66 13.31
N CYS A 268 0.02 1.41 13.29
CA CYS A 268 0.82 0.21 13.50
C CYS A 268 1.62 0.25 14.82
N VAL A 269 1.00 0.73 15.90
CA VAL A 269 1.58 0.65 17.25
C VAL A 269 1.53 -0.79 17.73
N ALA A 270 2.56 -1.53 17.33
CA ALA A 270 2.78 -2.92 17.65
C ALA A 270 4.27 -3.14 17.88
N ALA A 271 4.63 -4.26 18.53
CA ALA A 271 6.01 -4.70 18.55
C ALA A 271 6.53 -4.79 17.09
N PRO A 272 7.81 -4.46 16.83
CA PRO A 272 8.32 -4.34 15.47
C PRO A 272 7.91 -5.50 14.56
N GLY A 273 7.45 -5.16 13.36
CA GLY A 273 7.00 -6.14 12.37
C GLY A 273 8.13 -7.05 11.89
N SER A 274 7.76 -8.19 11.30
CA SER A 274 8.71 -9.13 10.71
C SER A 274 8.96 -8.84 9.23
N GLY A 275 10.14 -9.25 8.76
CA GLY A 275 10.49 -9.33 7.34
C GLY A 275 10.53 -10.80 6.89
N PRO A 276 10.29 -11.11 5.61
CA PRO A 276 10.43 -12.48 5.11
C PRO A 276 11.89 -12.92 5.22
N VAL A 277 12.10 -14.20 5.55
CA VAL A 277 13.43 -14.85 5.62
C VAL A 277 13.49 -16.11 4.75
N ALA A 278 12.34 -16.60 4.28
CA ALA A 278 12.27 -17.72 3.33
C ALA A 278 13.02 -17.36 2.03
N GLY A 279 13.96 -18.21 1.61
CA GLY A 279 14.81 -17.99 0.45
C GLY A 279 15.81 -16.84 0.58
N MET A 280 16.02 -16.32 1.80
CA MET A 280 16.91 -15.18 2.07
C MET A 280 17.77 -15.38 3.34
N ALA A 281 17.89 -16.60 3.85
CA ALA A 281 18.61 -16.87 5.11
C ALA A 281 20.08 -16.41 5.04
N ASP A 282 20.69 -16.51 3.86
CA ASP A 282 22.04 -16.05 3.53
C ASP A 282 22.23 -14.52 3.65
N LEU A 283 21.15 -13.73 3.73
CA LEU A 283 21.24 -12.29 3.91
C LEU A 283 21.50 -11.87 5.36
N PHE A 284 21.35 -12.77 6.32
CA PHE A 284 21.38 -12.46 7.76
C PHE A 284 22.57 -13.12 8.45
N ASP A 285 23.36 -12.35 9.20
CA ASP A 285 24.44 -12.89 10.05
C ASP A 285 23.91 -13.85 11.12
N TRP A 286 22.66 -13.64 11.53
CA TRP A 286 22.02 -14.43 12.57
C TRP A 286 20.54 -14.61 12.29
N LEU A 287 20.10 -15.87 12.35
CA LEU A 287 18.72 -16.28 12.55
C LEU A 287 18.75 -17.41 13.60
N PRO A 288 17.80 -17.45 14.54
CA PRO A 288 17.74 -18.54 15.49
C PRO A 288 17.39 -19.86 14.78
N PRO A 289 17.75 -21.01 15.36
CA PRO A 289 17.20 -22.31 14.97
C PRO A 289 15.67 -22.28 14.92
N ALA A 290 15.07 -23.12 14.07
CA ALA A 290 13.63 -23.11 13.86
C ALA A 290 12.83 -23.48 15.13
N ASP A 291 13.44 -24.27 16.01
CA ASP A 291 12.93 -24.78 17.28
C ASP A 291 13.44 -24.00 18.50
N ASP A 292 14.04 -22.82 18.31
CA ASP A 292 14.57 -22.01 19.41
C ASP A 292 13.44 -21.61 20.39
N PRO A 293 13.52 -22.01 21.67
CA PRO A 293 12.46 -21.80 22.64
C PRO A 293 12.31 -20.32 23.05
N LEU A 294 13.34 -19.51 22.87
CA LEU A 294 13.37 -18.11 23.28
C LEU A 294 12.87 -17.19 22.15
N PHE A 295 13.32 -17.43 20.92
CA PHE A 295 13.02 -16.60 19.77
C PHE A 295 11.89 -17.15 18.88
N GLY A 296 11.28 -18.28 19.23
CA GLY A 296 10.10 -18.81 18.52
C GLY A 296 8.98 -17.77 18.35
N ALA A 297 8.76 -16.93 19.37
CA ALA A 297 7.78 -15.83 19.31
C ALA A 297 8.12 -14.73 18.29
N CYS A 298 9.35 -14.66 17.77
CA CYS A 298 9.78 -13.71 16.74
C CYS A 298 9.52 -14.22 15.31
N SER A 299 9.30 -15.52 15.16
CA SER A 299 8.97 -16.15 13.90
C SER A 299 7.47 -16.08 13.61
N GLY A 300 7.12 -16.04 12.34
CA GLY A 300 5.73 -16.08 11.90
C GLY A 300 5.62 -16.38 10.41
N GLN A 301 4.40 -16.60 9.94
CA GLN A 301 4.11 -16.73 8.52
C GLN A 301 3.23 -15.57 8.05
N HIS A 302 3.65 -14.91 6.98
CA HIS A 302 2.84 -13.88 6.32
C HIS A 302 2.75 -14.20 4.83
N ARG A 303 1.51 -14.38 4.33
CA ARG A 303 1.22 -14.79 2.94
C ARG A 303 2.01 -16.03 2.49
N GLY A 304 2.11 -17.03 3.37
CA GLY A 304 2.81 -18.29 3.08
C GLY A 304 4.34 -18.23 3.17
N MET A 305 4.94 -17.07 3.48
CA MET A 305 6.39 -16.95 3.66
C MET A 305 6.76 -16.92 5.15
N ARG A 306 7.76 -17.71 5.53
CA ARG A 306 8.42 -17.61 6.84
C ARG A 306 9.03 -16.21 6.98
N SER A 307 8.80 -15.60 8.13
CA SER A 307 9.24 -14.25 8.48
C SER A 307 9.82 -14.22 9.88
N PHE A 308 10.68 -13.24 10.16
CA PHE A 308 11.31 -13.06 11.46
C PHE A 308 11.33 -11.58 11.85
N SER A 309 11.08 -11.27 13.14
CA SER A 309 11.14 -9.92 13.70
C SER A 309 12.40 -9.73 14.56
N PHE A 310 13.39 -9.03 14.01
CA PHE A 310 14.60 -8.64 14.75
C PHE A 310 14.29 -7.67 15.88
N GLY A 311 13.36 -6.73 15.70
CA GLY A 311 12.99 -5.82 16.78
C GLY A 311 12.30 -6.51 17.96
N ARG A 312 11.52 -7.57 17.71
CA ARG A 312 11.01 -8.43 18.80
C ARG A 312 12.14 -9.24 19.45
N ALA A 313 13.08 -9.76 18.66
CA ALA A 313 14.26 -10.44 19.20
C ALA A 313 15.09 -9.50 20.10
N ASN A 314 15.24 -8.24 19.71
CA ASN A 314 15.92 -7.20 20.50
C ASN A 314 15.25 -6.94 21.85
N LEU A 315 13.90 -6.95 21.89
CA LEU A 315 13.14 -6.86 23.15
C LEU A 315 13.35 -8.09 24.04
N ILE A 316 13.33 -9.29 23.44
CA ILE A 316 13.54 -10.55 24.16
C ILE A 316 14.96 -10.61 24.73
N ARG A 317 15.98 -10.20 23.97
CA ARG A 317 17.36 -10.04 24.46
C ARG A 317 17.43 -9.13 25.70
N ALA A 318 16.70 -8.01 25.67
CA ALA A 318 16.70 -7.04 26.75
C ALA A 318 15.99 -7.51 28.02
N PHE A 319 14.83 -8.14 27.87
CA PHE A 319 13.87 -8.31 28.97
C PHE A 319 13.40 -9.75 29.20
N GLY A 320 13.86 -10.72 28.40
CA GLY A 320 13.40 -12.11 28.47
C GLY A 320 11.88 -12.20 28.33
N GLU A 321 11.24 -12.99 29.19
CA GLU A 321 9.78 -13.18 29.20
C GLU A 321 8.98 -11.88 29.42
N ARG A 322 9.58 -10.88 30.08
CA ARG A 322 8.93 -9.60 30.39
C ARG A 322 8.89 -8.63 29.22
N TRP A 323 9.46 -9.00 28.08
CA TRP A 323 9.60 -8.13 26.90
C TRP A 323 8.30 -7.43 26.49
N TRP A 324 7.17 -8.14 26.56
CA TRP A 324 5.87 -7.60 26.15
C TRP A 324 5.41 -6.48 27.09
N SER A 325 5.46 -6.71 28.41
CA SER A 325 5.11 -5.68 29.41
C SER A 325 6.03 -4.46 29.31
N SER A 326 7.34 -4.68 29.21
CA SER A 326 8.32 -3.59 29.10
C SER A 326 8.13 -2.78 27.82
N TRP A 327 7.80 -3.43 26.70
CA TRP A 327 7.46 -2.74 25.46
C TRP A 327 6.16 -1.94 25.56
N CYS A 328 5.13 -2.47 26.21
CA CYS A 328 3.87 -1.75 26.44
C CYS A 328 4.09 -0.47 27.27
N ASP A 329 4.79 -0.59 28.40
CA ASP A 329 5.06 0.55 29.29
C ASP A 329 5.89 1.63 28.58
N THR A 330 6.95 1.22 27.89
CA THR A 330 7.84 2.13 27.14
C THR A 330 7.11 2.80 25.99
N THR A 331 6.32 2.05 25.22
CA THR A 331 5.59 2.59 24.05
C THR A 331 4.50 3.55 24.51
N ARG A 332 3.73 3.20 25.55
CA ARG A 332 2.72 4.09 26.13
C ARG A 332 3.35 5.38 26.64
N ALA A 333 4.48 5.27 27.34
CA ALA A 333 5.24 6.42 27.83
C ALA A 333 5.64 7.37 26.69
N GLN A 334 6.20 6.83 25.62
CA GLN A 334 6.62 7.62 24.46
C GLN A 334 5.44 8.27 23.74
N LEU A 335 4.31 7.57 23.56
CA LEU A 335 3.11 8.15 22.95
C LEU A 335 2.59 9.35 23.75
N LEU A 336 2.55 9.23 25.08
CA LEU A 336 2.13 10.31 25.96
C LEU A 336 3.12 11.49 25.94
N GLU A 337 4.43 11.21 25.98
CA GLU A 337 5.47 12.24 25.90
C GLU A 337 5.40 13.02 24.58
N LEU A 338 5.15 12.31 23.47
CA LEU A 338 4.96 12.90 22.15
C LEU A 338 3.69 13.75 22.05
N GLY A 339 2.74 13.63 22.99
CA GLY A 339 1.45 14.32 22.93
C GLY A 339 0.42 13.64 22.01
N CYS A 340 0.65 12.37 21.63
CA CYS A 340 -0.31 11.60 20.84
C CYS A 340 -1.55 11.30 21.69
N ASN A 341 -2.74 11.51 21.12
CA ASN A 341 -4.01 11.23 21.78
C ASN A 341 -4.78 10.06 21.17
N THR A 342 -4.27 9.48 20.07
CA THR A 342 -4.93 8.36 19.38
C THR A 342 -3.93 7.26 19.05
N ILE A 343 -4.31 6.01 19.29
CA ILE A 343 -3.66 4.84 18.71
C ILE A 343 -4.27 4.60 17.32
N GLY A 344 -3.47 4.83 16.27
CA GLY A 344 -3.91 4.75 14.89
C GLY A 344 -4.13 3.32 14.40
N ASN A 345 -4.53 3.22 13.13
CA ASN A 345 -4.92 1.96 12.49
C ASN A 345 -3.86 0.85 12.59
N TRP A 346 -4.27 -0.42 12.57
CA TRP A 346 -3.40 -1.62 12.61
C TRP A 346 -2.48 -1.77 13.83
N SER A 347 -2.85 -1.15 14.95
CA SER A 347 -2.11 -1.30 16.20
C SER A 347 -2.46 -2.61 16.93
N ASP A 348 -1.56 -3.09 17.79
CA ASP A 348 -1.74 -4.36 18.50
C ASP A 348 -2.88 -4.27 19.52
N ARG A 349 -3.89 -5.14 19.38
CA ARG A 349 -5.09 -5.13 20.23
C ARG A 349 -4.78 -5.39 21.71
N ARG A 350 -3.71 -6.11 22.03
CA ARG A 350 -3.28 -6.36 23.41
C ARG A 350 -2.70 -5.09 24.03
N PHE A 351 -2.01 -4.27 23.23
CA PHE A 351 -1.53 -2.96 23.67
C PHE A 351 -2.68 -1.99 23.90
N ILE A 352 -3.64 -1.93 22.98
CA ILE A 352 -4.83 -1.06 23.09
C ILE A 352 -5.57 -1.30 24.42
N ALA A 353 -5.77 -2.57 24.80
CA ALA A 353 -6.47 -2.94 26.02
C ALA A 353 -5.84 -2.35 27.30
N VAL A 354 -4.52 -2.18 27.32
CA VAL A 354 -3.77 -1.65 28.48
C VAL A 354 -3.38 -0.18 28.34
N ALA A 355 -3.32 0.37 27.13
CA ALA A 355 -2.82 1.71 26.88
C ALA A 355 -3.74 2.83 27.42
N LYS A 356 -5.05 2.57 27.48
CA LYS A 356 -6.09 3.53 27.90
C LYS A 356 -6.02 4.86 27.13
N LEU A 357 -5.77 4.76 25.82
CA LEU A 357 -5.81 5.86 24.87
C LEU A 357 -6.93 5.60 23.86
N PRO A 358 -7.59 6.66 23.34
CA PRO A 358 -8.50 6.53 22.22
C PRO A 358 -7.86 5.79 21.05
N TRP A 359 -8.66 5.03 20.31
CA TRP A 359 -8.14 4.19 19.22
C TRP A 359 -9.12 4.04 18.07
N VAL A 360 -8.61 3.63 16.91
CA VAL A 360 -9.42 3.32 15.72
C VAL A 360 -9.25 1.86 15.31
N LEU A 361 -10.32 1.23 14.85
CA LEU A 361 -10.36 -0.19 14.53
C LEU A 361 -10.30 -0.44 13.01
N PRO A 362 -9.28 -1.13 12.46
CA PRO A 362 -9.40 -1.73 11.15
C PRO A 362 -10.25 -3.00 11.26
N LEU A 363 -11.35 -3.05 10.53
CA LEU A 363 -12.07 -4.30 10.37
C LEU A 363 -11.35 -5.22 9.37
N GLY A 364 -11.25 -6.49 9.72
CA GLY A 364 -10.58 -7.51 8.92
C GLY A 364 -11.54 -8.16 7.93
N GLY A 365 -11.03 -8.53 6.75
CA GLY A 365 -11.78 -9.34 5.78
C GLY A 365 -13.05 -8.68 5.27
N PHE A 366 -12.94 -7.46 4.73
CA PHE A 366 -14.05 -6.76 4.07
C PHE A 366 -14.83 -7.72 3.16
N PRO A 367 -16.18 -7.65 3.11
CA PRO A 367 -16.97 -8.64 2.40
C PRO A 367 -16.50 -8.84 0.97
N SER A 368 -16.37 -10.11 0.61
CA SER A 368 -16.00 -10.56 -0.73
C SER A 368 -16.74 -11.85 -1.04
N THR A 369 -16.92 -12.11 -2.32
CA THR A 369 -17.52 -13.34 -2.87
C THR A 369 -16.45 -14.22 -3.50
N ARG A 370 -16.80 -15.46 -3.85
CA ARG A 370 -15.92 -16.38 -4.59
C ARG A 370 -15.45 -15.79 -5.91
N LEU A 371 -16.33 -15.08 -6.62
CA LEU A 371 -16.02 -14.36 -7.84
C LEU A 371 -15.77 -12.88 -7.53
N ARG A 372 -14.72 -12.31 -8.12
CA ARG A 372 -14.48 -10.85 -8.14
C ARG A 372 -14.63 -10.38 -9.58
N VAL A 373 -15.44 -9.35 -9.79
CA VAL A 373 -15.81 -8.87 -11.13
C VAL A 373 -14.76 -7.92 -11.70
N TYR A 374 -14.04 -7.20 -10.85
CA TYR A 374 -12.90 -6.38 -11.23
C TYR A 374 -11.94 -6.20 -10.05
N ARG A 375 -10.68 -6.62 -10.19
CA ARG A 375 -9.68 -6.55 -9.13
C ARG A 375 -10.16 -7.17 -7.81
N ASP A 376 -10.43 -6.34 -6.81
CA ASP A 376 -10.92 -6.71 -5.49
C ASP A 376 -12.41 -6.33 -5.29
N PHE A 377 -13.11 -5.93 -6.35
CA PHE A 377 -14.54 -5.68 -6.35
C PHE A 377 -15.32 -7.00 -6.43
N PRO A 378 -16.15 -7.33 -5.44
CA PRO A 378 -16.89 -8.58 -5.38
C PRO A 378 -18.14 -8.57 -6.28
N ASP A 379 -18.78 -9.72 -6.40
CA ASP A 379 -20.09 -9.86 -7.04
C ASP A 379 -21.18 -9.39 -6.06
N VAL A 380 -21.49 -8.09 -6.08
CA VAL A 380 -22.26 -7.42 -5.02
C VAL A 380 -23.77 -7.69 -5.05
N PHE A 381 -24.28 -8.22 -6.16
CA PHE A 381 -25.67 -8.66 -6.29
C PHE A 381 -25.87 -10.14 -5.97
N ALA A 382 -24.79 -10.89 -5.72
CA ALA A 382 -24.90 -12.26 -5.24
C ALA A 382 -25.39 -12.30 -3.79
N GLU A 383 -26.24 -13.28 -3.46
CA GLU A 383 -26.70 -13.53 -2.08
C GLU A 383 -25.53 -13.74 -1.11
N GLU A 384 -24.46 -14.42 -1.57
CA GLU A 384 -23.22 -14.59 -0.81
C GLU A 384 -22.70 -13.26 -0.26
N TYR A 385 -22.77 -12.17 -1.04
CA TYR A 385 -22.25 -10.87 -0.60
C TYR A 385 -23.03 -10.29 0.58
N ALA A 386 -24.36 -10.44 0.58
CA ALA A 386 -25.21 -10.02 1.69
C ALA A 386 -24.88 -10.81 2.97
N GLU A 387 -24.80 -12.13 2.88
CA GLU A 387 -24.42 -12.97 4.02
C GLU A 387 -23.02 -12.65 4.56
N ARG A 388 -22.05 -12.41 3.66
CA ARG A 388 -20.67 -12.04 4.05
C ARG A 388 -20.65 -10.70 4.76
N SER A 389 -21.52 -9.77 4.37
CA SER A 389 -21.67 -8.47 5.02
C SER A 389 -22.19 -8.60 6.46
N GLU A 390 -23.18 -9.45 6.70
CA GLU A 390 -23.67 -9.74 8.05
C GLU A 390 -22.63 -10.45 8.92
N ARG A 391 -21.93 -11.45 8.36
CA ARG A 391 -20.84 -12.14 9.06
C ARG A 391 -19.72 -11.18 9.44
N TYR A 392 -19.34 -10.31 8.52
CA TYR A 392 -18.31 -9.30 8.71
C TYR A 392 -18.65 -8.34 9.86
N ALA A 393 -19.92 -7.93 10.00
CA ALA A 393 -20.38 -7.03 11.05
C ALA A 393 -20.24 -7.59 12.48
N ARG A 394 -20.23 -8.92 12.65
CA ARG A 394 -20.11 -9.58 13.97
C ARG A 394 -18.82 -9.20 14.70
N GLN A 395 -17.80 -8.72 14.00
CA GLN A 395 -16.54 -8.26 14.58
C GLN A 395 -16.69 -7.12 15.59
N LEU A 396 -17.74 -6.29 15.47
CA LEU A 396 -17.98 -5.15 16.36
C LEU A 396 -18.59 -5.55 17.71
N LYS A 397 -19.22 -6.73 17.83
CA LYS A 397 -19.89 -7.17 19.07
C LYS A 397 -19.00 -7.07 20.31
N LYS A 398 -17.71 -7.36 20.17
CA LYS A 398 -16.72 -7.35 21.26
C LYS A 398 -16.24 -5.96 21.67
N HIS A 399 -16.57 -4.93 20.90
CA HIS A 399 -16.06 -3.56 21.07
C HIS A 399 -17.16 -2.52 21.22
N ARG A 400 -18.42 -2.89 20.96
CA ARG A 400 -19.59 -2.00 20.94
C ARG A 400 -19.75 -1.15 22.20
N ASP A 401 -19.19 -1.61 23.32
CA ASP A 401 -19.31 -1.00 24.64
C ASP A 401 -18.01 -0.28 25.09
N ASP A 402 -16.98 -0.16 24.24
CA ASP A 402 -15.69 0.47 24.58
C ASP A 402 -15.69 2.00 24.29
N PRO A 403 -15.79 2.87 25.29
CA PRO A 403 -15.86 4.32 25.06
C PRO A 403 -14.53 4.93 24.58
N TYR A 404 -13.42 4.17 24.55
CA TYR A 404 -12.16 4.62 23.96
C TYR A 404 -12.10 4.37 22.44
N LEU A 405 -12.98 3.54 21.88
CA LEU A 405 -13.04 3.35 20.44
C LEU A 405 -13.64 4.60 19.79
N ILE A 406 -12.87 5.26 18.93
CA ILE A 406 -13.37 6.41 18.15
C ILE A 406 -14.33 5.93 17.07
N GLY A 407 -13.97 4.84 16.39
CA GLY A 407 -14.69 4.33 15.24
C GLY A 407 -13.92 3.25 14.51
N TYR A 408 -14.54 2.72 13.46
CA TYR A 408 -14.02 1.62 12.67
C TYR A 408 -13.87 2.00 11.19
N PHE A 409 -12.77 1.56 10.58
CA PHE A 409 -12.58 1.58 9.14
C PHE A 409 -13.07 0.27 8.54
N LEU A 410 -13.85 0.36 7.47
CA LEU A 410 -14.39 -0.80 6.77
C LEU A 410 -13.29 -1.57 6.03
N ARG A 411 -12.36 -0.84 5.42
CA ARG A 411 -11.24 -1.44 4.68
C ARG A 411 -10.15 -0.42 4.48
N ASN A 412 -9.17 -0.77 3.64
CA ASN A 412 -8.09 0.10 3.25
C ASN A 412 -7.89 0.06 1.73
N GLU A 413 -7.78 1.23 1.11
CA GLU A 413 -7.31 1.42 -0.27
C GLU A 413 -7.84 0.36 -1.25
N PRO A 414 -9.17 0.31 -1.51
CA PRO A 414 -9.72 -0.63 -2.48
C PRO A 414 -9.03 -0.51 -3.84
N ASN A 415 -8.54 -1.63 -4.38
CA ASN A 415 -7.77 -1.64 -5.62
C ASN A 415 -8.61 -1.18 -6.81
N TRP A 416 -9.92 -1.45 -6.82
CA TRP A 416 -10.83 -0.95 -7.83
C TRP A 416 -10.84 0.59 -7.92
N ALA A 417 -10.56 1.28 -6.82
CA ALA A 417 -10.51 2.74 -6.75
C ALA A 417 -9.13 3.32 -7.14
N PHE A 418 -8.14 2.52 -7.54
CA PHE A 418 -6.85 3.00 -8.03
C PHE A 418 -6.95 3.46 -9.49
N GLY A 419 -7.60 4.60 -9.69
CA GLY A 419 -7.83 5.23 -11.00
C GLY A 419 -9.32 5.39 -11.30
N ARG A 420 -9.61 6.12 -12.39
CA ARG A 420 -10.97 6.32 -12.90
C ARG A 420 -11.37 5.16 -13.82
N HIS A 421 -11.79 4.05 -13.22
CA HIS A 421 -12.22 2.83 -13.92
C HIS A 421 -13.75 2.74 -13.96
N ASN A 422 -14.30 2.30 -15.09
CA ASN A 422 -15.70 1.95 -15.23
C ASN A 422 -15.85 0.46 -14.86
N LEU A 423 -16.42 0.17 -13.69
CA LEU A 423 -16.40 -1.17 -13.10
C LEU A 423 -17.25 -2.16 -13.91
N ALA A 424 -18.40 -1.71 -14.42
CA ALA A 424 -19.28 -2.53 -15.25
C ALA A 424 -18.63 -2.84 -16.61
N LEU A 425 -17.94 -1.86 -17.21
CA LEU A 425 -17.16 -2.09 -18.43
C LEU A 425 -16.03 -3.10 -18.21
N GLU A 426 -15.25 -2.94 -17.14
CA GLU A 426 -14.15 -3.86 -16.81
C GLU A 426 -14.66 -5.29 -16.50
N MET A 427 -15.85 -5.42 -15.90
CA MET A 427 -16.53 -6.69 -15.68
C MET A 427 -16.89 -7.39 -17.01
N LEU A 428 -17.42 -6.65 -18.00
CA LEU A 428 -17.78 -7.21 -19.31
C LEU A 428 -16.56 -7.68 -20.13
N GLY A 429 -15.36 -7.18 -19.81
CA GLY A 429 -14.12 -7.66 -20.43
C GLY A 429 -13.78 -9.11 -20.08
N ALA A 430 -14.40 -9.74 -19.09
CA ALA A 430 -14.17 -11.16 -18.79
C ALA A 430 -15.33 -12.02 -19.29
N ALA A 431 -15.04 -13.19 -19.88
CA ALA A 431 -16.04 -14.22 -20.20
C ALA A 431 -16.47 -14.99 -18.93
N LYS A 432 -16.99 -14.27 -17.94
CA LYS A 432 -17.46 -14.81 -16.67
C LYS A 432 -18.86 -14.27 -16.37
N ARG A 433 -19.83 -15.16 -16.24
CA ARG A 433 -21.17 -14.85 -15.74
C ARG A 433 -21.12 -14.63 -14.23
N SER A 434 -21.89 -13.67 -13.73
CA SER A 434 -21.96 -13.28 -12.32
C SER A 434 -23.35 -12.72 -12.02
N ALA A 435 -23.77 -12.72 -10.75
CA ALA A 435 -25.06 -12.15 -10.37
C ALA A 435 -25.14 -10.65 -10.72
N THR A 436 -24.03 -9.92 -10.54
CA THR A 436 -23.90 -8.51 -10.93
C THR A 436 -24.03 -8.31 -12.44
N ARG A 437 -23.55 -9.25 -13.24
CA ARG A 437 -23.67 -9.19 -14.69
C ARG A 437 -25.07 -9.57 -15.17
N ASP A 438 -25.70 -10.55 -14.54
CA ASP A 438 -27.10 -10.88 -14.78
C ASP A 438 -28.01 -9.69 -14.42
N GLU A 439 -27.70 -8.98 -13.33
CA GLU A 439 -28.40 -7.75 -12.95
C GLU A 439 -28.17 -6.61 -13.97
N LEU A 440 -26.95 -6.45 -14.50
CA LEU A 440 -26.69 -5.50 -15.59
C LEU A 440 -27.53 -5.83 -16.82
N VAL A 441 -27.63 -7.11 -17.19
CA VAL A 441 -28.44 -7.56 -18.34
C VAL A 441 -29.92 -7.24 -18.11
N ARG A 442 -30.45 -7.48 -16.90
CA ARG A 442 -31.82 -7.10 -16.53
C ARG A 442 -32.02 -5.58 -16.66
N TRP A 443 -31.10 -4.80 -16.08
CA TRP A 443 -31.12 -3.34 -16.07
C TRP A 443 -31.05 -2.72 -17.47
N LEU A 444 -30.30 -3.33 -18.40
CA LEU A 444 -30.22 -2.92 -19.80
C LEU A 444 -31.45 -3.35 -20.59
N ARG A 445 -31.99 -4.55 -20.33
CA ARG A 445 -33.22 -5.03 -20.96
C ARG A 445 -34.40 -4.11 -20.66
N GLU A 446 -34.49 -3.60 -19.45
CA GLU A 446 -35.54 -2.64 -19.06
C GLU A 446 -35.44 -1.29 -19.79
N ARG A 447 -34.23 -0.88 -20.21
CA ARG A 447 -34.00 0.39 -20.93
C ARG A 447 -34.13 0.27 -22.43
N HIS A 448 -33.58 -0.80 -23.00
CA HIS A 448 -33.41 -0.96 -24.44
C HIS A 448 -34.45 -1.93 -25.05
N GLY A 449 -35.10 -2.75 -24.24
CA GLY A 449 -36.06 -3.77 -24.68
C GLY A 449 -35.39 -4.96 -25.36
N THR A 450 -34.71 -4.75 -26.49
CA THR A 450 -34.10 -5.80 -27.33
C THR A 450 -32.58 -5.70 -27.37
N PRO A 451 -31.86 -6.83 -27.60
CA PRO A 451 -30.41 -6.81 -27.80
C PRO A 451 -30.00 -5.97 -29.02
N GLN A 452 -30.84 -5.90 -30.06
CA GLN A 452 -30.59 -5.14 -31.28
C GLN A 452 -30.59 -3.62 -31.01
N ALA A 453 -31.56 -3.13 -30.23
CA ALA A 453 -31.60 -1.72 -29.83
C ALA A 453 -30.36 -1.35 -29.00
N LEU A 454 -29.94 -2.22 -28.08
CA LEU A 454 -28.70 -2.02 -27.32
C LEU A 454 -27.46 -2.03 -28.24
N ALA A 455 -27.37 -2.99 -29.15
CA ALA A 455 -26.28 -3.13 -30.11
C ALA A 455 -26.13 -1.86 -30.95
N GLU A 456 -27.23 -1.33 -31.47
CA GLU A 456 -27.29 -0.08 -32.22
C GLU A 456 -26.86 1.11 -31.36
N ALA A 457 -27.43 1.26 -30.16
CA ALA A 457 -27.12 2.37 -29.25
C ALA A 457 -25.64 2.40 -28.83
N TRP A 458 -25.05 1.23 -28.64
CA TRP A 458 -23.65 1.09 -28.20
C TRP A 458 -22.66 1.00 -29.36
N GLY A 459 -23.14 0.78 -30.59
CA GLY A 459 -22.28 0.53 -31.75
C GLY A 459 -21.43 -0.74 -31.58
N ILE A 460 -22.03 -1.80 -31.04
CA ILE A 460 -21.36 -3.10 -30.82
C ILE A 460 -22.10 -4.23 -31.51
N GLU A 461 -21.43 -5.36 -31.69
CA GLU A 461 -22.10 -6.60 -32.05
C GLU A 461 -22.65 -7.29 -30.81
N LEU A 462 -23.95 -7.58 -30.79
CA LEU A 462 -24.59 -8.33 -29.72
C LEU A 462 -25.67 -9.28 -30.26
N ALA A 463 -25.41 -10.58 -30.19
CA ALA A 463 -26.32 -11.60 -30.70
C ALA A 463 -27.56 -11.82 -29.81
N SER A 464 -27.40 -11.76 -28.49
CA SER A 464 -28.48 -12.03 -27.53
C SER A 464 -28.17 -11.47 -26.14
N TRP A 465 -29.18 -11.41 -25.28
CA TRP A 465 -28.97 -11.10 -23.86
C TRP A 465 -28.06 -12.11 -23.15
N ASP A 466 -28.11 -13.39 -23.55
CA ASP A 466 -27.25 -14.42 -22.97
C ASP A 466 -25.78 -14.26 -23.42
N ALA A 467 -25.55 -13.77 -24.65
CA ALA A 467 -24.21 -13.37 -25.09
C ALA A 467 -23.66 -12.23 -24.21
N LEU A 468 -24.48 -11.23 -23.90
CA LEU A 468 -24.10 -10.16 -22.97
C LEU A 468 -23.82 -10.68 -21.56
N ALA A 469 -24.45 -11.78 -21.14
CA ALA A 469 -24.25 -12.38 -19.81
C ALA A 469 -23.00 -13.28 -19.71
N SER A 470 -22.50 -13.82 -20.83
CA SER A 470 -21.51 -14.90 -20.81
C SER A 470 -20.20 -14.63 -21.57
N GLN A 471 -20.21 -13.80 -22.62
CA GLN A 471 -19.05 -13.60 -23.50
C GLN A 471 -18.07 -12.53 -22.99
N ALA A 472 -16.85 -12.46 -23.50
CA ALA A 472 -15.94 -11.35 -23.20
C ALA A 472 -16.12 -10.22 -24.22
N PHE A 473 -16.12 -8.98 -23.76
CA PHE A 473 -16.15 -7.79 -24.60
C PHE A 473 -14.86 -6.97 -24.42
N ASP A 474 -13.80 -7.36 -25.12
CA ASP A 474 -12.46 -6.76 -24.96
C ASP A 474 -12.29 -5.38 -25.64
N ALA A 475 -13.26 -4.95 -26.45
CA ALA A 475 -13.18 -3.73 -27.27
C ALA A 475 -14.42 -2.82 -27.13
N LEU A 476 -14.98 -2.70 -25.92
CA LEU A 476 -16.08 -1.76 -25.69
C LEU A 476 -15.64 -0.29 -25.85
N PRO A 477 -16.51 0.59 -26.38
CA PRO A 477 -16.22 2.02 -26.46
C PRO A 477 -15.91 2.62 -25.08
N GLU A 478 -14.78 3.32 -24.97
CA GLU A 478 -14.38 4.02 -23.74
C GLU A 478 -15.01 5.44 -23.59
N ARG A 479 -16.05 5.73 -24.38
CA ARG A 479 -16.82 6.99 -24.41
C ARG A 479 -18.16 6.76 -25.11
N GLY A 480 -19.11 7.69 -24.92
CA GLY A 480 -20.43 7.63 -25.54
C GLY A 480 -21.45 6.81 -24.72
N PRO A 481 -22.61 6.46 -25.31
CA PRO A 481 -23.74 5.88 -24.58
C PRO A 481 -23.37 4.64 -23.74
N ALA A 482 -22.61 3.71 -24.33
CA ALA A 482 -22.14 2.52 -23.62
C ALA A 482 -21.34 2.86 -22.35
N TRP A 483 -20.42 3.83 -22.46
CA TRP A 483 -19.60 4.26 -21.35
C TRP A 483 -20.44 4.89 -20.24
N ASP A 484 -21.37 5.78 -20.59
CA ASP A 484 -22.18 6.54 -19.63
C ASP A 484 -23.18 5.64 -18.90
N GLU A 485 -23.83 4.71 -19.60
CA GLU A 485 -24.74 3.73 -19.00
C GLU A 485 -23.99 2.75 -18.08
N LEU A 486 -22.85 2.21 -18.52
CA LEU A 486 -22.01 1.35 -17.69
C LEU A 486 -21.43 2.09 -16.48
N TRP A 487 -21.16 3.39 -16.61
CA TRP A 487 -20.76 4.23 -15.49
C TRP A 487 -21.88 4.36 -14.46
N THR A 488 -23.10 4.63 -14.93
CA THR A 488 -24.30 4.69 -14.08
C THR A 488 -24.54 3.37 -13.35
N PHE A 489 -24.39 2.24 -14.04
CA PHE A 489 -24.48 0.93 -13.38
C PHE A 489 -23.32 0.70 -12.39
N SER A 490 -22.12 1.21 -12.67
CA SER A 490 -21.00 1.16 -11.72
C SER A 490 -21.30 1.93 -10.43
N GLU A 491 -22.08 3.02 -10.49
CA GLU A 491 -22.56 3.72 -9.29
C GLU A 491 -23.50 2.83 -8.47
N LEU A 492 -24.42 2.10 -9.10
CA LEU A 492 -25.28 1.11 -8.42
C LEU A 492 -24.47 -0.02 -7.77
N MET A 493 -23.43 -0.51 -8.47
CA MET A 493 -22.51 -1.49 -7.92
C MET A 493 -21.83 -0.96 -6.65
N VAL A 494 -21.30 0.27 -6.68
CA VAL A 494 -20.60 0.87 -5.53
C VAL A 494 -21.54 1.16 -4.36
N ASP A 495 -22.78 1.60 -4.64
CA ASP A 495 -23.80 1.77 -3.60
C ASP A 495 -24.01 0.44 -2.85
N ARG A 496 -24.27 -0.65 -3.59
CA ARG A 496 -24.51 -1.96 -2.99
C ARG A 496 -23.29 -2.47 -2.20
N TYR A 497 -22.11 -2.24 -2.74
CA TYR A 497 -20.81 -2.56 -2.14
C TYR A 497 -20.57 -1.84 -0.79
N LEU A 498 -21.06 -0.62 -0.61
CA LEU A 498 -20.90 0.11 0.66
C LEU A 498 -22.10 -0.10 1.61
N ARG A 499 -23.31 -0.11 1.06
CA ARG A 499 -24.56 -0.08 1.83
C ARG A 499 -24.76 -1.33 2.66
N LEU A 500 -24.61 -2.51 2.07
CA LEU A 500 -24.81 -3.78 2.78
C LEU A 500 -23.91 -3.95 4.02
N PRO A 501 -22.56 -3.82 3.91
CA PRO A 501 -21.72 -3.88 5.11
C PRO A 501 -22.00 -2.76 6.09
N SER A 502 -22.24 -1.52 5.63
CA SER A 502 -22.44 -0.37 6.53
C SER A 502 -23.71 -0.52 7.37
N LEU A 503 -24.82 -0.94 6.77
CA LEU A 503 -26.08 -1.18 7.48
C LEU A 503 -25.97 -2.35 8.45
N ALA A 504 -25.30 -3.44 8.04
CA ALA A 504 -25.05 -4.58 8.92
C ALA A 504 -24.19 -4.19 10.15
N LEU A 505 -23.15 -3.38 9.95
CA LEU A 505 -22.30 -2.86 11.03
C LEU A 505 -23.10 -1.98 11.98
N ARG A 506 -23.88 -1.03 11.45
CA ARG A 506 -24.68 -0.11 12.27
C ARG A 506 -25.72 -0.85 13.13
N LYS A 507 -26.27 -1.95 12.62
CA LYS A 507 -27.20 -2.81 13.38
C LYS A 507 -26.52 -3.50 14.57
N VAL A 508 -25.22 -3.78 14.49
CA VAL A 508 -24.44 -4.40 15.57
C VAL A 508 -23.88 -3.36 16.55
N ASP A 509 -23.51 -2.19 16.04
CA ASP A 509 -22.89 -1.10 16.80
C ASP A 509 -23.50 0.25 16.42
N PRO A 510 -24.46 0.75 17.21
CA PRO A 510 -25.12 2.03 16.95
C PRO A 510 -24.29 3.24 17.43
N HIS A 511 -23.21 3.03 18.18
CA HIS A 511 -22.51 4.09 18.90
C HIS A 511 -21.24 4.58 18.21
N HIS A 512 -20.43 3.67 17.69
CA HIS A 512 -19.12 4.03 17.13
C HIS A 512 -19.21 4.60 15.72
N LEU A 513 -18.25 5.48 15.39
CA LEU A 513 -18.20 6.13 14.09
C LEU A 513 -17.82 5.14 12.98
N ASN A 514 -18.57 5.14 11.90
CA ASN A 514 -18.17 4.57 10.62
C ASN A 514 -17.20 5.55 9.95
N LEU A 515 -15.92 5.20 9.97
CA LEU A 515 -14.83 6.05 9.46
C LEU A 515 -14.57 5.84 7.96
N GLY A 516 -15.44 5.13 7.24
CA GLY A 516 -15.31 4.88 5.81
C GLY A 516 -14.22 3.86 5.44
N ILE A 517 -13.70 3.96 4.20
CA ILE A 517 -12.92 2.89 3.56
C ILE A 517 -11.46 3.25 3.23
N ARG A 518 -10.97 4.42 3.68
CA ARG A 518 -9.58 4.90 3.51
C ARG A 518 -9.13 4.84 2.05
N TYR A 519 -9.76 5.66 1.19
CA TYR A 519 -9.33 5.75 -0.20
C TYR A 519 -7.88 6.25 -0.29
N ALA A 520 -7.04 5.64 -1.14
CA ALA A 520 -5.65 6.08 -1.34
C ALA A 520 -5.57 7.56 -1.79
N TRP A 521 -6.55 7.97 -2.59
CA TRP A 521 -6.97 9.32 -2.91
C TRP A 521 -8.37 9.24 -3.53
N VAL A 522 -9.08 10.36 -3.69
CA VAL A 522 -10.30 10.39 -4.49
C VAL A 522 -9.92 10.34 -5.97
N SER A 523 -10.16 9.21 -6.62
CA SER A 523 -9.76 8.95 -8.01
C SER A 523 -10.87 9.20 -9.03
N SER A 524 -12.14 9.19 -8.59
CA SER A 524 -13.31 9.42 -9.42
C SER A 524 -14.56 9.71 -8.58
N GLU A 525 -15.65 10.02 -9.27
CA GLU A 525 -16.98 10.23 -8.67
C GLU A 525 -17.50 9.00 -7.92
N LEU A 526 -17.09 7.80 -8.33
CA LEU A 526 -17.45 6.55 -7.63
C LEU A 526 -16.98 6.53 -6.17
N CYS A 527 -15.98 7.34 -5.80
CA CYS A 527 -15.54 7.45 -4.41
C CYS A 527 -16.55 8.17 -3.50
N TYR A 528 -17.53 8.88 -4.05
CA TYR A 528 -18.53 9.64 -3.28
C TYR A 528 -19.87 8.91 -3.11
N VAL A 529 -20.11 7.88 -3.92
CA VAL A 529 -21.39 7.14 -3.95
C VAL A 529 -21.75 6.67 -2.54
N ALA A 530 -22.96 7.04 -2.09
CA ALA A 530 -23.54 6.72 -0.78
C ALA A 530 -22.73 7.14 0.45
N ALA A 531 -21.58 7.82 0.29
CA ALA A 531 -20.67 8.09 1.40
C ALA A 531 -21.34 8.97 2.48
N GLY A 532 -22.05 10.02 2.06
CA GLY A 532 -22.76 10.94 2.97
C GLY A 532 -23.95 10.32 3.71
N GLU A 533 -24.47 9.19 3.23
CA GLU A 533 -25.56 8.46 3.87
C GLU A 533 -25.06 7.39 4.85
N LEU A 534 -23.86 6.83 4.59
CA LEU A 534 -23.40 5.60 5.25
C LEU A 534 -22.27 5.84 6.25
N PHE A 535 -21.45 6.86 6.05
CA PHE A 535 -20.28 7.15 6.88
C PHE A 535 -20.55 8.33 7.82
N ASP A 536 -19.86 8.35 8.96
CA ASP A 536 -19.83 9.52 9.84
C ASP A 536 -18.61 10.41 9.57
N VAL A 537 -17.53 9.80 9.06
CA VAL A 537 -16.29 10.48 8.67
C VAL A 537 -15.80 9.91 7.35
N PHE A 538 -15.48 10.76 6.39
CA PHE A 538 -14.87 10.34 5.14
C PHE A 538 -13.36 10.17 5.31
N SER A 539 -12.80 8.99 5.04
CA SER A 539 -11.35 8.76 5.17
C SER A 539 -10.61 8.63 3.85
N ILE A 540 -9.48 9.33 3.78
CA ILE A 540 -8.49 9.21 2.70
C ILE A 540 -7.09 9.00 3.29
N ASN A 541 -6.24 8.29 2.58
CA ASN A 541 -4.80 8.39 2.77
C ASN A 541 -4.28 9.58 1.96
N SER A 542 -3.23 10.25 2.44
CA SER A 542 -2.73 11.46 1.80
C SER A 542 -1.23 11.60 1.99
N TYR A 543 -0.48 10.82 1.23
CA TYR A 543 0.96 10.97 1.10
C TYR A 543 1.27 12.22 0.26
N ARG A 544 1.38 13.38 0.90
CA ARG A 544 1.68 14.70 0.30
C ARG A 544 2.54 15.51 1.27
N GLU A 545 3.07 16.64 0.82
CA GLU A 545 3.77 17.60 1.69
C GLU A 545 2.83 18.19 2.76
N ARG A 546 1.57 18.44 2.38
CA ARG A 546 0.48 18.86 3.26
C ARG A 546 -0.84 18.28 2.78
N PRO A 547 -1.87 18.21 3.65
CA PRO A 547 -3.24 17.89 3.24
C PRO A 547 -3.71 18.76 2.06
N ASN A 548 -4.42 18.16 1.11
CA ASN A 548 -4.94 18.89 -0.05
C ASN A 548 -6.25 19.61 0.32
N ALA A 549 -6.16 20.90 0.64
CA ALA A 549 -7.31 21.73 1.03
C ALA A 549 -8.47 21.68 0.03
N LYS A 550 -8.19 21.72 -1.29
CA LYS A 550 -9.23 21.66 -2.33
C LYS A 550 -9.95 20.32 -2.32
N SER A 551 -9.20 19.22 -2.21
CA SER A 551 -9.78 17.87 -2.15
C SER A 551 -10.61 17.66 -0.88
N ILE A 552 -10.17 18.18 0.26
CA ILE A 552 -10.89 18.05 1.54
C ILE A 552 -12.18 18.87 1.51
N ALA A 553 -12.13 20.09 0.98
CA ALA A 553 -13.31 20.92 0.78
C ALA A 553 -14.30 20.29 -0.21
N GLU A 554 -13.81 19.71 -1.31
CA GLU A 554 -14.62 18.98 -2.28
C GLU A 554 -15.36 17.80 -1.64
N ILE A 555 -14.64 16.96 -0.89
CA ILE A 555 -15.23 15.83 -0.17
C ILE A 555 -16.35 16.33 0.75
N THR A 556 -16.06 17.32 1.59
CA THR A 556 -17.04 17.84 2.54
C THR A 556 -18.26 18.43 1.84
N ARG A 557 -18.06 19.14 0.73
CA ARG A 557 -19.16 19.73 -0.05
C ARG A 557 -20.07 18.67 -0.67
N ARG A 558 -19.48 17.58 -1.17
CA ARG A 558 -20.21 16.50 -1.85
C ARG A 558 -20.89 15.53 -0.89
N THR A 559 -20.29 15.26 0.27
CA THR A 559 -20.79 14.24 1.20
C THR A 559 -21.41 14.82 2.47
N GLY A 560 -21.16 16.09 2.80
CA GLY A 560 -21.53 16.69 4.07
C GLY A 560 -20.66 16.27 5.26
N LEU A 561 -19.69 15.38 5.06
CA LEU A 561 -18.93 14.75 6.14
C LEU A 561 -17.61 15.44 6.46
N PRO A 562 -17.14 15.41 7.72
CA PRO A 562 -15.76 15.70 8.04
C PRO A 562 -14.81 14.67 7.40
N VAL A 563 -13.55 15.06 7.25
CA VAL A 563 -12.50 14.24 6.64
C VAL A 563 -11.47 13.82 7.68
N MET A 564 -11.00 12.58 7.60
CA MET A 564 -9.85 12.09 8.35
C MET A 564 -8.77 11.58 7.40
N ILE A 565 -7.52 11.92 7.69
CA ILE A 565 -6.36 11.37 6.98
C ILE A 565 -5.91 10.10 7.68
N GLY A 566 -6.12 8.97 7.03
CA GLY A 566 -5.80 7.65 7.55
C GLY A 566 -4.31 7.35 7.62
N GLU A 567 -3.53 7.90 6.70
CA GLU A 567 -2.07 7.77 6.58
C GLU A 567 -1.44 9.00 5.94
N PHE A 568 -0.28 9.38 6.48
CA PHE A 568 0.74 10.18 5.80
C PHE A 568 2.11 9.86 6.40
N HIS A 569 3.19 10.16 5.67
CA HIS A 569 4.54 10.15 6.24
C HIS A 569 5.51 10.98 5.40
N HIS A 570 6.67 11.24 5.99
CA HIS A 570 7.88 11.70 5.31
C HIS A 570 9.06 10.92 5.88
N GLY A 571 9.85 10.28 5.01
CA GLY A 571 11.04 9.54 5.39
C GLY A 571 12.33 10.19 4.88
N ALA A 572 13.45 9.76 5.44
CA ALA A 572 14.79 10.23 5.12
C ALA A 572 15.77 9.05 5.04
N THR A 573 16.95 9.26 4.49
CA THR A 573 17.96 8.20 4.30
C THR A 573 19.31 8.58 4.90
N ASP A 574 19.33 9.52 5.85
CA ASP A 574 20.49 9.85 6.68
C ASP A 574 20.66 8.87 7.86
N ARG A 575 19.84 7.82 7.92
CA ARG A 575 19.87 6.71 8.88
C ARG A 575 19.94 5.37 8.15
N GLY A 576 19.80 4.26 8.88
CA GLY A 576 20.17 2.92 8.41
C GLY A 576 19.37 2.30 7.26
N LEU A 577 18.26 2.91 6.80
CA LEU A 577 17.49 2.36 5.69
C LEU A 577 17.71 3.18 4.40
N PRO A 578 17.77 2.51 3.23
CA PRO A 578 18.07 3.14 1.94
C PRO A 578 16.85 3.77 1.26
N SER A 579 15.67 3.74 1.91
CA SER A 579 14.39 4.09 1.30
C SER A 579 13.65 5.14 2.14
N THR A 580 13.34 6.29 1.52
CA THR A 580 12.53 7.34 2.17
C THR A 580 11.04 6.96 2.26
N GLY A 581 10.61 5.94 1.52
CA GLY A 581 9.21 5.67 1.26
C GLY A 581 8.58 6.70 0.30
N ILE A 582 7.25 6.83 0.33
CA ILE A 582 6.47 7.58 -0.67
C ILE A 582 6.81 9.08 -0.74
N ARG A 583 7.26 9.68 0.38
CA ARG A 583 7.69 11.08 0.44
C ARG A 583 9.06 11.18 1.10
N GLY A 584 10.02 11.74 0.36
CA GLY A 584 11.39 11.92 0.81
C GLY A 584 11.73 13.34 1.23
N VAL A 585 12.43 13.45 2.35
CA VAL A 585 13.10 14.67 2.83
C VAL A 585 14.56 14.38 3.11
N ARG A 586 15.39 15.43 3.21
CA ARG A 586 16.85 15.29 3.26
C ARG A 586 17.36 14.47 4.45
N ASP A 587 16.81 14.72 5.65
CA ASP A 587 17.34 14.17 6.91
C ASP A 587 16.26 14.10 8.00
N GLN A 588 16.60 13.55 9.17
CA GLN A 588 15.69 13.44 10.33
C GLN A 588 15.16 14.78 10.85
N ARG A 589 15.92 15.88 10.74
CA ARG A 589 15.45 17.22 11.11
C ARG A 589 14.39 17.71 10.14
N GLU A 590 14.60 17.49 8.84
CA GLU A 590 13.62 17.81 7.82
C GLU A 590 12.36 16.92 7.92
N ARG A 591 12.47 15.67 8.43
CA ARG A 591 11.29 14.85 8.78
C ARG A 591 10.44 15.51 9.87
N GLY A 592 11.09 16.06 10.90
CA GLY A 592 10.41 16.83 11.95
C GLY A 592 9.66 18.05 11.42
N LYS A 593 10.32 18.85 10.55
CA LYS A 593 9.68 19.99 9.87
C LYS A 593 8.49 19.57 9.01
N ALA A 594 8.64 18.49 8.25
CA ALA A 594 7.58 17.97 7.40
C ALA A 594 6.37 17.50 8.21
N TYR A 595 6.59 16.82 9.34
CA TYR A 595 5.52 16.41 10.26
C TYR A 595 4.73 17.63 10.77
N ARG A 596 5.45 18.62 11.30
CA ARG A 596 4.85 19.85 11.83
C ARG A 596 4.05 20.60 10.75
N TYR A 597 4.67 20.78 9.58
CA TYR A 597 4.02 21.43 8.44
C TYR A 597 2.75 20.68 8.04
N TYR A 598 2.79 19.36 7.92
CA TYR A 598 1.62 18.57 7.54
C TYR A 598 0.46 18.68 8.54
N ILE A 599 0.74 18.48 9.83
CA ILE A 599 -0.26 18.49 10.89
C ILE A 599 -0.85 19.88 11.10
N GLU A 600 -0.04 20.93 11.20
CA GLU A 600 -0.56 22.29 11.42
C GLU A 600 -1.34 22.79 10.20
N GLN A 601 -0.87 22.53 8.97
CA GLN A 601 -1.62 22.88 7.75
C GLN A 601 -2.96 22.11 7.67
N GLY A 602 -2.99 20.86 8.13
CA GLY A 602 -4.22 20.07 8.25
C GLY A 602 -5.17 20.60 9.32
N ALA A 603 -4.66 20.89 10.51
CA ALA A 603 -5.41 21.42 11.63
C ALA A 603 -6.07 22.77 11.29
N ALA A 604 -5.44 23.58 10.43
CA ALA A 604 -6.03 24.82 9.93
C ALA A 604 -7.25 24.62 9.01
N LEU A 605 -7.48 23.41 8.47
CA LEU A 605 -8.64 23.13 7.60
C LEU A 605 -9.89 22.86 8.45
N PRO A 606 -11.01 23.58 8.23
CA PRO A 606 -12.23 23.42 9.03
C PRO A 606 -12.85 22.02 8.98
N SER A 607 -12.69 21.30 7.89
CA SER A 607 -13.30 19.98 7.70
C SER A 607 -12.41 18.81 8.08
N LEU A 608 -11.13 19.02 8.38
CA LEU A 608 -10.23 17.94 8.77
C LEU A 608 -10.32 17.72 10.28
N VAL A 609 -10.55 16.47 10.70
CA VAL A 609 -10.74 16.13 12.13
C VAL A 609 -9.66 15.20 12.69
N GLY A 610 -8.71 14.77 11.86
CA GLY A 610 -7.57 13.97 12.30
C GLY A 610 -6.63 13.58 11.18
N ALA A 611 -5.41 13.21 11.55
CA ALA A 611 -4.39 12.69 10.66
C ALA A 611 -3.48 11.70 11.41
N HIS A 612 -3.33 10.47 10.89
CA HIS A 612 -2.47 9.46 11.48
C HIS A 612 -1.18 9.25 10.68
N HIS A 613 -0.04 9.26 11.38
CA HIS A 613 1.27 9.06 10.76
C HIS A 613 1.51 7.57 10.53
N PHE A 614 1.86 7.19 9.31
CA PHE A 614 2.28 5.83 8.98
C PHE A 614 3.82 5.75 9.10
N GLN A 615 4.39 5.15 10.14
CA GLN A 615 3.81 4.31 11.19
C GLN A 615 4.71 4.36 12.45
N TRP A 616 4.47 3.52 13.46
CA TRP A 616 5.28 3.50 14.70
C TRP A 616 6.73 3.05 14.49
N ASN A 617 6.96 1.90 13.86
CA ASN A 617 8.29 1.32 13.66
C ASN A 617 8.78 1.52 12.23
N ASP A 618 10.09 1.66 12.05
CA ASP A 618 10.73 1.49 10.76
C ASP A 618 10.47 0.09 10.19
N GLN A 619 10.57 -0.02 8.86
CA GLN A 619 10.37 -1.28 8.17
C GLN A 619 11.68 -2.08 8.09
N PRO A 620 11.61 -3.42 7.93
CA PRO A 620 12.83 -4.23 7.77
C PRO A 620 13.64 -3.82 6.53
N ILE A 621 14.98 -3.85 6.64
CA ILE A 621 15.88 -3.52 5.52
C ILE A 621 15.65 -4.39 4.28
N THR A 622 15.33 -5.67 4.47
CA THR A 622 14.99 -6.64 3.41
C THR A 622 13.53 -6.55 2.96
N GLY A 623 12.78 -5.58 3.47
CA GLY A 623 11.38 -5.33 3.14
C GLY A 623 10.38 -6.08 4.03
N ARG A 624 9.17 -5.54 4.17
CA ARG A 624 8.01 -6.22 4.75
C ARG A 624 7.53 -7.37 3.84
N PHE A 625 6.40 -7.99 4.20
CA PHE A 625 5.75 -9.03 3.40
C PHE A 625 5.43 -8.62 1.95
N ASP A 626 5.28 -7.32 1.68
CA ASP A 626 5.06 -6.77 0.34
C ASP A 626 6.34 -6.22 -0.31
N GLY A 627 7.43 -6.11 0.45
CA GLY A 627 8.75 -5.66 -0.01
C GLY A 627 9.13 -4.24 0.39
N GLU A 628 8.27 -3.47 1.08
CA GLU A 628 8.64 -2.10 1.50
C GLU A 628 9.68 -2.09 2.63
N ASN A 629 10.69 -1.22 2.51
CA ASN A 629 11.84 -1.11 3.43
C ASN A 629 12.14 0.32 3.91
N TYR A 630 11.11 1.08 4.26
CA TYR A 630 11.17 2.53 4.48
C TYR A 630 11.62 2.97 5.87
N ASN A 631 12.36 4.09 5.91
CA ASN A 631 12.63 4.89 7.11
C ASN A 631 11.49 5.88 7.39
N ILE A 632 10.42 5.40 8.01
CA ILE A 632 9.19 6.17 8.25
C ILE A 632 8.69 6.05 9.69
N GLY A 633 9.32 5.20 10.49
CA GLY A 633 9.00 4.98 11.90
C GLY A 633 9.37 6.16 12.79
N PHE A 634 8.77 6.19 13.97
CA PHE A 634 9.23 6.97 15.11
C PHE A 634 10.47 6.34 15.77
N VAL A 635 10.58 5.01 15.67
CA VAL A 635 11.71 4.23 16.21
C VAL A 635 12.33 3.32 15.14
N ASP A 636 13.64 3.07 15.27
CA ASP A 636 14.37 2.12 14.43
C ASP A 636 14.16 0.65 14.84
N VAL A 637 14.80 -0.30 14.13
CA VAL A 637 14.73 -1.75 14.42
C VAL A 637 15.26 -2.13 15.81
N CYS A 638 16.12 -1.29 16.38
CA CYS A 638 16.66 -1.42 17.73
C CYS A 638 15.80 -0.67 18.76
N LEU A 639 14.64 -0.13 18.37
CA LEU A 639 13.72 0.66 19.20
C LEU A 639 14.31 1.98 19.70
N ARG A 640 15.26 2.57 18.97
CA ARG A 640 15.77 3.90 19.28
C ARG A 640 14.84 4.95 18.65
N PRO A 641 14.29 5.89 19.43
CA PRO A 641 13.53 7.01 18.88
C PRO A 641 14.42 7.95 18.06
N TYR A 642 13.86 8.49 16.98
CA TYR A 642 14.49 9.60 16.24
C TYR A 642 14.28 10.92 16.97
N ALA A 643 15.30 11.39 17.69
CA ALA A 643 15.21 12.56 18.56
C ALA A 643 14.71 13.82 17.82
N GLU A 644 15.19 14.08 16.62
CA GLU A 644 14.82 15.26 15.84
C GLU A 644 13.33 15.24 15.45
N LEU A 645 12.80 14.07 15.12
CA LEU A 645 11.38 13.88 14.84
C LEU A 645 10.55 14.00 16.12
N ALA A 646 11.00 13.36 17.21
CA ALA A 646 10.29 13.37 18.49
C ALA A 646 10.12 14.79 19.05
N GLU A 647 11.18 15.60 19.04
CA GLU A 647 11.10 17.00 19.48
C GLU A 647 10.15 17.83 18.62
N ALA A 648 10.17 17.64 17.30
CA ALA A 648 9.26 18.36 16.40
C ALA A 648 7.79 17.94 16.61
N VAL A 649 7.52 16.66 16.85
CA VAL A 649 6.17 16.14 17.14
C VAL A 649 5.65 16.72 18.46
N LYS A 650 6.47 16.73 19.52
CA LYS A 650 6.15 17.37 20.80
C LYS A 650 5.79 18.85 20.62
N ALA A 651 6.62 19.58 19.88
CA ALA A 651 6.37 20.99 19.59
C ALA A 651 5.07 21.21 18.80
N THR A 652 4.78 20.33 17.83
CA THR A 652 3.57 20.36 17.00
C THR A 652 2.32 20.17 17.85
N HIS A 653 2.28 19.14 18.70
CA HIS A 653 1.10 18.82 19.50
C HIS A 653 0.80 19.86 20.57
N ARG A 654 1.82 20.54 21.13
CA ARG A 654 1.63 21.69 22.05
C ARG A 654 0.92 22.87 21.38
N GLN A 655 1.09 23.06 20.08
CA GLN A 655 0.53 24.19 19.32
C GLN A 655 -0.79 23.84 18.61
N LEU A 656 -1.27 22.60 18.73
CA LEU A 656 -2.38 22.09 17.95
C LEU A 656 -3.70 22.83 18.23
N LEU A 657 -4.04 23.10 19.50
CA LEU A 657 -5.28 23.80 19.84
C LEU A 657 -5.29 25.26 19.35
N PRO A 658 -4.25 26.09 19.59
CA PRO A 658 -4.20 27.44 19.02
C PRO A 658 -4.38 27.47 17.49
N VAL A 659 -3.80 26.51 16.76
CA VAL A 659 -3.96 26.40 15.30
C VAL A 659 -5.39 26.01 14.92
N LEU A 660 -5.99 25.02 15.59
CA LEU A 660 -7.38 24.62 15.37
C LEU A 660 -8.37 25.77 15.56
N LEU A 661 -8.13 26.60 16.58
CA LEU A 661 -8.96 27.77 16.91
C LEU A 661 -8.63 29.01 16.06
N GLY A 662 -7.68 28.95 15.13
CA GLY A 662 -7.25 30.10 14.33
C GLY A 662 -6.52 31.19 15.11
N LYS A 663 -6.20 30.97 16.39
CA LYS A 663 -5.44 31.89 17.25
C LYS A 663 -3.95 31.94 16.89
N ARG A 664 -3.48 30.94 16.12
CA ARG A 664 -2.12 30.84 15.62
C ARG A 664 -2.16 30.35 14.18
N ALA A 665 -1.41 31.01 13.28
CA ALA A 665 -1.22 30.51 11.92
C ALA A 665 -0.39 29.21 11.92
N PRO A 666 -0.67 28.25 11.01
CA PRO A 666 0.14 27.06 10.87
C PRO A 666 1.56 27.41 10.41
N SER A 667 2.54 26.59 10.78
CA SER A 667 3.94 26.76 10.38
C SER A 667 4.08 26.92 8.87
N THR A 668 4.90 27.89 8.48
CA THR A 668 5.31 28.15 7.09
C THR A 668 6.65 27.49 6.75
N GLU A 669 7.36 26.95 7.76
CA GLU A 669 8.64 26.27 7.56
C GLU A 669 8.42 24.94 6.83
N ARG A 670 8.96 24.84 5.62
CA ARG A 670 8.85 23.67 4.76
C ARG A 670 10.13 22.83 4.84
N ALA A 671 9.95 21.52 4.75
CA ALA A 671 11.08 20.61 4.70
C ALA A 671 11.80 20.67 3.34
N VAL A 672 13.11 20.47 3.35
CA VAL A 672 13.92 20.26 2.14
C VAL A 672 13.59 18.88 1.58
N LYS A 673 12.84 18.87 0.47
CA LYS A 673 12.43 17.66 -0.22
C LYS A 673 13.57 17.05 -1.01
N VAL A 674 13.58 15.73 -1.08
CA VAL A 674 14.40 14.96 -2.02
C VAL A 674 13.50 14.11 -2.92
N ARG A 675 14.04 13.62 -4.03
CA ARG A 675 13.31 12.63 -4.84
C ARG A 675 13.05 11.40 -3.97
N PRO A 676 11.81 10.90 -3.87
CA PRO A 676 11.54 9.73 -3.05
C PRO A 676 12.28 8.51 -3.59
N THR A 677 12.96 7.78 -2.71
CA THR A 677 13.32 6.39 -2.94
C THR A 677 12.21 5.54 -2.30
N CYS A 678 11.37 4.97 -3.16
CA CYS A 678 10.34 3.96 -2.87
C CYS A 678 10.37 3.00 -4.08
N PHE A 679 10.13 1.70 -3.97
CA PHE A 679 9.43 0.89 -2.98
C PHE A 679 10.34 -0.22 -2.45
#